data_AF-A0A507WF09-F1
#
_entry.id   AF-A0A507WF09-F1
#
_cell.length_a   1.000
_cell.length_b   1.000
_cell.length_c   1.000
_cell.angle_alpha   90.00
_cell.angle_beta   90.00
_cell.angle_gamma   90.00
#
_symmetry.space_group_name_H-M   'P 1'
#
loop_
_entity.id
_entity.type
_entity.pdbx_description
1 polymer ?
#
loop_
_entity_poly.entity_id
_entity_poly.type
_entity_poly.pdbx_seq_one_letter_code
_entity_poly.pdbx_strand_id
1 'polypeptide(L)'
;MDYIQLGISKGIIKLFDDGKRIEYVTQKKSRLLTNPEEQVQAEAYCRLILEYGYPAKRVQNFVMVTMGADKREADIIVYNDDDCLQPHILVECKKQEVSEQEFTQAINQAYSYAFALPNNVKWVWVTSKIKNEYFQVDKAKHTRKLETDIPAYGVDKLAPYKFVKGADKLKHKTGEQKFADIRVVAEDELTRRFKQAHNALWAGGQLNPSEAFDELDKLIFCKIWDERKPRKDGQPYDFQIIVAEASHPDEVLKQTNQALFKRIKALYEEGRTKDPEVFRDDIRLTTERVRTIVEYLQDINLSKTDLDSKGRAFETFMDSFFRGSFGQYFTPRPIVKFIVDVLPITHNSLVLDTSCGSGGFLLHALEKVRREADEFYSSESNEHWRHWHDFAEKNLYGIEINEQISRAAKMNMIIHDDGHTNVITSDGLLSADKIQEVTKNQGFKYGRFDFIITNPPFGSVIKLTEKAYLDTYDFGMKDTSWLDLKNSGVKNRDSQSTEILFIEQCHHFLTEGGYLAIVIPDGVLTNSSLQYVRDQIEEQYRIVAVVSLPQTAFTATGAGVKSSVLFLRKYSAATTQAIQQKKLSLQTLLLTQHNYQTEVERIEQEKKDVLNQAKGATFTGELSDFKKTDAYKEWKAEKSAEYTEQINELKERLEEAYLLKKQNELPDYPIFMAIADDIGYDATGKKTNKNELDVIGTELARFITQEVNNESY
;
A
#
# COMPACT_ATOMS: atom_id res chain seq x y z
N MET A 1 -3.17 -6.02 28.56
CA MET A 1 -3.94 -6.05 29.82
C MET A 1 -4.40 -4.63 30.11
N ASP A 2 -5.70 -4.39 30.32
CA ASP A 2 -6.20 -3.05 30.66
C ASP A 2 -6.08 -2.83 32.17
N TYR A 3 -5.07 -2.06 32.57
CA TYR A 3 -4.80 -1.78 33.98
C TYR A 3 -5.84 -0.87 34.63
N ILE A 4 -6.58 -0.06 33.86
CA ILE A 4 -7.66 0.77 34.38
C ILE A 4 -8.84 -0.12 34.75
N GLN A 5 -9.26 -1.01 33.85
CA GLN A 5 -10.32 -1.99 34.17
C GLN A 5 -9.94 -2.89 35.35
N LEU A 6 -8.70 -3.38 35.40
CA LEU A 6 -8.22 -4.18 36.52
C LEU A 6 -8.22 -3.37 37.82
N GLY A 7 -7.79 -2.10 37.77
CA GLY A 7 -7.83 -1.17 38.90
C GLY A 7 -9.25 -0.93 39.43
N ILE A 8 -10.25 -0.82 38.55
CA ILE A 8 -11.66 -0.73 38.93
C ILE A 8 -12.11 -2.01 39.62
N SER A 9 -11.82 -3.17 39.03
CA SER A 9 -12.22 -4.48 39.59
C SER A 9 -11.62 -4.76 40.97
N LYS A 10 -10.42 -4.24 41.24
CA LYS A 10 -9.70 -4.36 42.50
C LYS A 10 -10.03 -3.24 43.50
N GLY A 11 -10.89 -2.29 43.14
CA GLY A 11 -11.29 -1.17 44.00
C GLY A 11 -10.17 -0.16 44.28
N ILE A 12 -9.16 -0.09 43.41
CA ILE A 12 -8.05 0.87 43.50
C ILE A 12 -8.48 2.25 43.00
N ILE A 13 -9.30 2.26 41.94
CA ILE A 13 -9.89 3.44 41.33
C ILE A 13 -11.40 3.25 41.14
N LYS A 14 -12.16 4.34 41.06
CA LYS A 14 -13.60 4.36 40.75
C LYS A 14 -13.88 5.35 39.63
N LEU A 15 -14.89 5.04 38.82
CA LEU A 15 -15.37 5.92 37.76
C LEU A 15 -16.73 6.51 38.14
N PHE A 16 -16.92 7.79 37.82
CA PHE A 16 -18.15 8.57 38.03
C PHE A 16 -18.51 9.32 36.74
N ASP A 17 -19.71 9.91 36.70
CA ASP A 17 -20.22 10.71 35.57
C ASP A 17 -20.13 9.97 34.22
N ASP A 18 -20.73 8.77 34.15
CA ASP A 18 -20.70 7.89 32.97
C ASP A 18 -19.27 7.59 32.45
N GLY A 19 -18.29 7.52 33.36
CA GLY A 19 -16.89 7.24 33.03
C GLY A 19 -16.03 8.47 32.73
N LYS A 20 -16.58 9.69 32.83
CA LYS A 20 -15.83 10.94 32.56
C LYS A 20 -14.89 11.35 33.69
N ARG A 21 -15.16 10.90 34.92
CA ARG A 21 -14.34 11.24 36.09
C ARG A 21 -13.76 9.99 36.73
N ILE A 22 -12.51 10.09 37.16
CA ILE A 22 -11.83 9.07 37.96
C ILE A 22 -11.68 9.57 39.40
N GLU A 23 -11.82 8.66 40.36
CA GLU A 23 -11.46 8.84 41.77
C GLU A 23 -10.41 7.80 42.17
N TYR A 24 -9.34 8.26 42.81
CA TYR A 24 -8.30 7.41 43.40
C TYR A 24 -8.68 7.07 44.84
N VAL A 25 -9.12 5.83 45.09
CA VAL A 25 -9.85 5.44 46.31
C VAL A 25 -9.05 5.71 47.59
N THR A 26 -7.76 5.41 47.59
CA THR A 26 -6.87 5.60 48.74
C THR A 26 -6.67 7.07 49.10
N GLN A 27 -6.64 7.95 48.09
CA GLN A 27 -6.28 9.36 48.25
C GLN A 27 -7.52 10.29 48.27
N LYS A 28 -8.69 9.78 47.85
CA LYS A 28 -9.94 10.54 47.66
C LYS A 28 -9.76 11.78 46.75
N LYS A 29 -8.86 11.68 45.76
CA LYS A 29 -8.64 12.71 44.74
C LYS A 29 -9.38 12.33 43.46
N SER A 30 -9.87 13.32 42.72
CA SER A 30 -10.60 13.10 41.46
C SER A 30 -10.09 14.00 40.32
N ARG A 31 -10.11 13.46 39.10
CA ARG A 31 -9.74 14.14 37.85
C ARG A 31 -10.69 13.78 36.69
N LEU A 32 -10.61 14.56 35.62
CA LEU A 32 -11.36 14.34 34.38
C LEU A 32 -10.60 13.36 33.49
N LEU A 33 -11.14 12.15 33.33
CA LEU A 33 -10.55 11.10 32.50
C LEU A 33 -10.70 11.37 30.99
N THR A 34 -11.44 12.42 30.61
CA THR A 34 -11.53 12.90 29.23
C THR A 34 -10.23 13.54 28.74
N ASN A 35 -9.34 13.95 29.66
CA ASN A 35 -8.01 14.44 29.28
C ASN A 35 -7.09 13.24 28.94
N PRO A 36 -6.49 13.19 27.74
CA PRO A 36 -5.59 12.10 27.35
C PRO A 36 -4.40 11.87 28.27
N GLU A 37 -3.86 12.91 28.91
CA GLU A 37 -2.74 12.79 29.85
C GLU A 37 -3.17 12.12 31.16
N GLU A 38 -4.38 12.45 31.65
CA GLU A 38 -4.97 11.85 32.85
C GLU A 38 -5.26 10.35 32.67
N GLN A 39 -5.57 9.92 31.44
CA GLN A 39 -5.71 8.49 31.12
C GLN A 39 -4.38 7.74 31.31
N VAL A 40 -3.28 8.33 30.83
CA VAL A 40 -1.94 7.75 30.98
C VAL A 40 -1.53 7.72 32.46
N GLN A 41 -1.83 8.78 33.21
CA GLN A 41 -1.56 8.84 34.64
C GLN A 41 -2.37 7.81 35.43
N ALA A 42 -3.66 7.64 35.13
CA ALA A 42 -4.50 6.63 35.76
C ALA A 42 -3.95 5.20 35.52
N GLU A 43 -3.51 4.93 34.30
CA GLU A 43 -2.88 3.67 33.93
C GLU A 43 -1.55 3.46 34.67
N ALA A 44 -0.68 4.47 34.70
CA ALA A 44 0.60 4.42 35.42
C ALA A 44 0.40 4.17 36.93
N TYR A 45 -0.58 4.84 37.55
CA TYR A 45 -0.96 4.60 38.94
C TYR A 45 -1.37 3.15 39.19
N CYS A 46 -2.22 2.59 38.32
CA CYS A 46 -2.65 1.20 38.44
C CYS A 46 -1.49 0.22 38.25
N ARG A 47 -0.56 0.51 37.32
CA ARG A 47 0.63 -0.32 37.08
C ARG A 47 1.56 -0.35 38.29
N LEU A 48 1.82 0.79 38.93
CA LEU A 48 2.66 0.84 40.13
C LEU A 48 2.16 -0.11 41.23
N ILE A 49 0.84 -0.20 41.39
CA ILE A 49 0.22 -1.02 42.44
C ILE A 49 0.08 -2.49 42.00
N LEU A 50 -0.43 -2.72 40.79
CA LEU A 50 -0.83 -4.06 40.32
C LEU A 50 0.32 -4.84 39.67
N GLU A 51 1.17 -4.15 38.91
CA GLU A 51 2.29 -4.75 38.18
C GLU A 51 3.57 -4.70 39.01
N TYR A 52 3.93 -3.53 39.53
CA TYR A 52 5.14 -3.33 40.34
C TYR A 52 4.95 -3.65 41.82
N GLY A 53 3.71 -3.86 42.28
CA GLY A 53 3.42 -4.36 43.63
C GLY A 53 3.55 -3.34 44.77
N TYR A 54 3.63 -2.04 44.47
CA TYR A 54 3.72 -1.02 45.51
C TYR A 54 2.42 -0.90 46.32
N PRO A 55 2.47 -0.77 47.65
CA PRO A 55 1.27 -0.54 48.46
C PRO A 55 0.59 0.77 48.04
N ALA A 56 -0.74 0.74 47.82
CA ALA A 56 -1.50 1.90 47.36
C ALA A 56 -1.36 3.14 48.26
N LYS A 57 -1.13 2.95 49.56
CA LYS A 57 -0.86 4.03 50.53
C LYS A 57 0.46 4.78 50.29
N ARG A 58 1.44 4.12 49.64
CA ARG A 58 2.75 4.68 49.30
C ARG A 58 2.81 5.26 47.89
N VAL A 59 1.71 5.26 47.14
CA VAL A 59 1.63 5.86 45.81
C VAL A 59 0.71 7.06 45.90
N GLN A 60 1.25 8.27 45.74
CA GLN A 60 0.51 9.54 45.83
C GLN A 60 0.45 10.20 44.47
N ASN A 61 -0.75 10.61 44.04
CA ASN A 61 -0.93 11.38 42.81
C ASN A 61 -0.97 12.88 43.13
N PHE A 62 -0.61 13.72 42.16
CA PHE A 62 -0.78 15.17 42.22
C PHE A 62 -0.08 15.79 43.43
N VAL A 63 1.22 15.56 43.54
CA VAL A 63 2.02 16.03 44.68
C VAL A 63 2.63 17.38 44.35
N MET A 64 2.40 18.38 45.19
CA MET A 64 2.96 19.72 44.98
C MET A 64 4.46 19.74 45.34
N VAL A 65 5.29 20.08 44.37
CA VAL A 65 6.73 20.25 44.48
C VAL A 65 7.06 21.75 44.47
N THR A 66 7.78 22.22 45.49
CA THR A 66 8.23 23.61 45.58
C THR A 66 9.55 23.77 44.83
N MET A 67 9.57 24.62 43.81
CA MET A 67 10.74 24.91 42.98
C MET A 67 11.08 26.40 43.09
N GLY A 68 11.96 26.75 44.03
CA GLY A 68 12.25 28.16 44.32
C GLY A 68 11.01 28.89 44.83
N ALA A 69 10.55 29.90 44.09
CA ALA A 69 9.33 30.65 44.41
C ALA A 69 8.04 30.02 43.85
N ASP A 70 8.16 29.11 42.87
CA ASP A 70 7.02 28.48 42.20
C ASP A 70 6.63 27.16 42.86
N LYS A 71 5.35 26.80 42.76
CA LYS A 71 4.85 25.46 43.14
C LYS A 71 4.29 24.78 41.89
N ARG A 72 4.82 23.59 41.58
CA ARG A 72 4.37 22.76 40.46
C ARG A 72 3.82 21.43 40.97
N GLU A 73 2.92 20.82 40.21
CA GLU A 73 2.33 19.53 40.55
C GLU A 73 3.11 18.42 39.81
N ALA A 74 3.61 17.44 40.56
CA ALA A 74 4.16 16.20 40.02
C ALA A 74 3.06 15.14 39.93
N ASP A 75 3.06 14.36 38.85
CA ASP A 75 1.94 13.47 38.54
C ASP A 75 1.82 12.34 39.56
N ILE A 76 2.89 11.56 39.78
CA ILE A 76 2.88 10.46 40.76
C ILE A 76 4.22 10.39 41.50
N ILE A 77 4.16 10.16 42.81
CA ILE A 77 5.33 9.86 43.64
C ILE A 77 5.07 8.57 44.42
N VAL A 78 6.05 7.66 44.36
CA VAL A 78 6.09 6.44 45.16
C VAL A 78 7.05 6.63 46.31
N TYR A 79 6.67 6.22 47.52
CA TYR A 79 7.43 6.38 48.76
C TYR A 79 7.93 5.04 49.30
N ASN A 80 9.04 5.07 50.05
CA ASN A 80 9.57 3.90 50.76
C ASN A 80 8.84 3.63 52.09
N ASP A 81 8.21 4.65 52.65
CA ASP A 81 7.54 4.64 53.95
C ASP A 81 6.03 4.94 53.82
N ASP A 82 5.26 4.52 54.83
CA ASP A 82 3.81 4.72 54.86
C ASP A 82 3.41 6.18 55.14
N ASP A 83 4.28 6.94 55.81
CA ASP A 83 4.06 8.35 56.14
C ASP A 83 4.34 9.28 54.95
N CYS A 84 4.80 8.73 53.83
CA CYS A 84 5.10 9.43 52.59
C CYS A 84 6.14 10.56 52.76
N LEU A 85 7.22 10.29 53.52
CA LEU A 85 8.30 11.24 53.78
C LEU A 85 9.56 10.96 52.95
N GLN A 86 9.75 9.74 52.47
CA GLN A 86 10.92 9.30 51.69
C GLN A 86 10.51 8.96 50.25
N PRO A 87 10.46 9.95 49.34
CA PRO A 87 10.13 9.71 47.95
C PRO A 87 11.21 8.83 47.30
N HIS A 88 10.76 7.82 46.57
CA HIS A 88 11.59 6.77 45.97
C HIS A 88 11.56 6.82 44.44
N ILE A 89 10.37 6.89 43.85
CA ILE A 89 10.13 6.95 42.41
C ILE A 89 9.29 8.19 42.11
N LEU A 90 9.72 8.97 41.12
CA LEU A 90 8.91 10.03 40.52
C LEU A 90 8.43 9.57 39.15
N VAL A 91 7.14 9.71 38.87
CA VAL A 91 6.56 9.45 37.55
C VAL A 91 6.02 10.74 36.95
N GLU A 92 6.40 11.01 35.71
CA GLU A 92 5.87 12.09 34.88
C GLU A 92 5.16 11.47 33.66
N CYS A 93 3.91 11.86 33.45
CA CYS A 93 3.05 11.35 32.42
C CYS A 93 2.86 12.40 31.32
N LYS A 94 2.67 11.95 30.08
CA LYS A 94 2.23 12.79 28.96
C LYS A 94 1.13 12.07 28.19
N LYS A 95 0.34 12.82 27.42
CA LYS A 95 -0.63 12.23 26.47
C LYS A 95 0.03 11.17 25.56
N GLN A 96 -0.73 10.18 25.11
CA GLN A 96 -0.21 9.09 24.27
C GLN A 96 0.50 9.59 23.01
N GLU A 97 -0.14 10.51 22.30
CA GLU A 97 0.36 11.12 21.06
C GLU A 97 1.19 12.38 21.34
N VAL A 98 2.27 12.23 22.10
CA VAL A 98 3.24 13.30 22.42
C VAL A 98 4.40 13.31 21.42
N SER A 99 4.92 14.49 21.09
CA SER A 99 6.11 14.62 20.24
C SER A 99 7.41 14.30 20.98
N GLU A 100 8.47 13.93 20.26
CA GLU A 100 9.79 13.67 20.86
C GLU A 100 10.36 14.88 21.62
N GLN A 101 10.09 16.10 21.13
CA GLN A 101 10.53 17.33 21.80
C GLN A 101 9.80 17.54 23.13
N GLU A 102 8.47 17.40 23.14
CA GLU A 102 7.66 17.50 24.36
C GLU A 102 8.03 16.37 25.36
N PHE A 103 8.30 15.16 24.87
CA PHE A 103 8.73 14.04 25.72
C PHE A 103 10.10 14.32 26.36
N THR A 104 11.05 14.87 25.58
CA THR A 104 12.36 15.30 26.10
C THR A 104 12.22 16.43 27.14
N GLN A 105 11.28 17.35 26.95
CA GLN A 105 10.96 18.37 27.94
C GLN A 105 10.39 17.77 29.23
N ALA A 106 9.50 16.77 29.10
CA ALA A 106 8.95 16.03 30.25
C ALA A 106 10.05 15.31 31.04
N ILE A 107 11.05 14.74 30.35
CA ILE A 107 12.24 14.16 30.99
C ILE A 107 12.98 15.22 31.82
N ASN A 108 13.26 16.40 31.27
CA ASN A 108 13.96 17.47 31.99
C ASN A 108 13.13 18.03 33.16
N GLN A 109 11.81 18.09 33.00
CA GLN A 109 10.87 18.45 34.05
C GLN A 109 10.89 17.42 35.19
N ALA A 110 10.81 16.13 34.88
CA ALA A 110 10.84 15.06 35.85
C ALA A 110 12.14 15.10 36.67
N TYR A 111 13.29 15.34 36.04
CA TYR A 111 14.54 15.55 36.78
C TYR A 111 14.45 16.75 37.71
N SER A 112 13.98 17.88 37.21
CA SER A 112 13.84 19.10 38.02
C SER A 112 13.00 18.84 39.28
N TYR A 113 11.94 18.04 39.18
CA TYR A 113 11.13 17.63 40.33
C TYR A 113 11.86 16.66 41.27
N ALA A 114 12.57 15.66 40.73
CA ALA A 114 13.37 14.73 41.52
C ALA A 114 14.45 15.45 42.36
N PHE A 115 15.09 16.49 41.82
CA PHE A 115 16.07 17.31 42.55
C PHE A 115 15.41 18.27 43.56
N ALA A 116 14.19 18.75 43.30
CA ALA A 116 13.48 19.66 44.20
C ALA A 116 12.82 18.96 45.40
N LEU A 117 12.46 17.68 45.26
CA LEU A 117 11.85 16.89 46.34
C LEU A 117 12.79 16.69 47.55
N PRO A 118 12.25 16.59 48.78
CA PRO A 118 13.03 16.26 49.96
C PRO A 118 13.55 14.81 49.88
N ASN A 119 14.71 14.55 50.50
CA ASN A 119 15.42 13.27 50.41
C ASN A 119 15.84 12.92 48.95
N ASN A 120 16.42 11.73 48.76
CA ASN A 120 16.97 11.30 47.47
C ASN A 120 15.95 10.44 46.71
N VAL A 121 15.33 11.01 45.67
CA VAL A 121 14.55 10.24 44.69
C VAL A 121 15.53 9.40 43.88
N LYS A 122 15.41 8.06 43.99
CA LYS A 122 16.36 7.14 43.36
C LYS A 122 16.00 6.84 41.90
N TRP A 123 14.72 6.92 41.55
CA TRP A 123 14.22 6.53 40.23
C TRP A 123 13.26 7.55 39.63
N VAL A 124 13.34 7.72 38.31
CA VAL A 124 12.43 8.53 37.52
C VAL A 124 11.86 7.68 36.39
N TRP A 125 10.55 7.73 36.22
CA TRP A 125 9.84 7.10 35.10
C TRP A 125 9.07 8.18 34.32
N VAL A 126 9.34 8.29 33.03
CA VAL A 126 8.58 9.16 32.13
C VAL A 126 7.81 8.30 31.14
N THR A 127 6.50 8.54 30.99
CA THR A 127 5.64 7.68 30.18
C THR A 127 4.58 8.43 29.38
N SER A 128 4.35 7.97 28.16
CA SER A 128 3.18 8.29 27.34
C SER A 128 2.29 7.07 27.12
N LYS A 129 2.43 6.02 27.94
CA LYS A 129 1.94 4.65 27.70
C LYS A 129 2.65 3.96 26.53
N ILE A 130 2.71 4.60 25.36
CA ILE A 130 3.37 4.08 24.16
C ILE A 130 4.89 4.09 24.32
N LYS A 131 5.46 5.21 24.80
CA LYS A 131 6.90 5.36 25.08
C LYS A 131 7.15 5.40 26.57
N ASN A 132 8.22 4.75 27.02
CA ASN A 132 8.63 4.70 28.42
C ASN A 132 10.15 4.88 28.53
N GLU A 133 10.58 5.81 29.38
CA GLU A 133 12.00 5.97 29.74
C GLU A 133 12.17 5.93 31.26
N TYR A 134 13.23 5.25 31.69
CA TYR A 134 13.51 4.95 33.08
C TYR A 134 14.91 5.37 33.43
N PHE A 135 15.07 6.00 34.59
CA PHE A 135 16.35 6.52 35.01
C PHE A 135 16.59 6.29 36.50
N GLN A 136 17.82 5.92 36.83
CA GLN A 136 18.36 6.01 38.17
C GLN A 136 18.99 7.40 38.38
N VAL A 137 18.58 8.08 39.43
CA VAL A 137 19.06 9.43 39.78
C VAL A 137 19.86 9.37 41.06
N ASP A 138 20.99 10.09 41.07
CA ASP A 138 21.78 10.34 42.28
C ASP A 138 21.86 11.85 42.49
N LYS A 139 21.07 12.35 43.44
CA LYS A 139 21.02 13.77 43.79
C LYS A 139 22.36 14.28 44.30
N ALA A 140 23.14 13.45 44.99
CA ALA A 140 24.44 13.87 45.55
C ALA A 140 25.48 14.06 44.44
N LYS A 141 25.47 13.19 43.43
CA LYS A 141 26.42 13.25 42.29
C LYS A 141 25.91 14.08 41.11
N HIS A 142 24.64 14.51 41.14
CA HIS A 142 23.97 15.16 40.01
C HIS A 142 24.01 14.31 38.73
N THR A 143 23.97 12.98 38.88
CA THR A 143 24.03 12.05 37.76
C THR A 143 22.66 11.43 37.50
N ARG A 144 22.38 11.17 36.21
CA ARG A 144 21.25 10.37 35.74
C ARG A 144 21.77 9.23 34.89
N LYS A 145 21.39 8.01 35.24
CA LYS A 145 21.75 6.79 34.51
C LYS A 145 20.49 6.19 33.93
N LEU A 146 20.48 5.95 32.62
CA LEU A 146 19.38 5.27 31.95
C LEU A 146 19.31 3.80 32.39
N GLU A 147 18.10 3.31 32.62
CA GLU A 147 17.80 1.95 33.05
C GLU A 147 16.70 1.34 32.18
N THR A 148 16.52 0.01 32.27
CA THR A 148 15.53 -0.73 31.46
C THR A 148 14.12 -0.71 32.05
N ASP A 149 14.01 -0.45 33.36
CA ASP A 149 12.76 -0.40 34.09
C ASP A 149 12.92 0.38 35.41
N ILE A 150 11.83 0.54 36.17
CA ILE A 150 11.85 0.81 37.61
C ILE A 150 11.83 -0.50 38.41
N PRO A 151 12.38 -0.54 39.63
CA PRO A 151 12.28 -1.72 40.48
C PRO A 151 10.84 -1.96 40.92
N ALA A 152 10.43 -3.23 40.93
CA ALA A 152 9.24 -3.66 41.65
C ALA A 152 9.48 -3.57 43.17
N TYR A 153 8.39 -3.55 43.93
CA TYR A 153 8.46 -3.49 45.39
C TYR A 153 9.27 -4.65 45.96
N GLY A 154 10.34 -4.33 46.70
CA GLY A 154 11.25 -5.31 47.28
C GLY A 154 12.35 -5.82 46.34
N VAL A 155 12.54 -5.22 45.15
CA VAL A 155 13.61 -5.56 44.21
C VAL A 155 14.71 -4.50 44.26
N ASP A 156 15.94 -4.92 44.55
CA ASP A 156 17.07 -3.99 44.72
C ASP A 156 18.00 -3.89 43.49
N LYS A 157 17.91 -4.86 42.57
CA LYS A 157 18.79 -4.95 41.39
C LYS A 157 17.98 -5.22 40.13
N LEU A 158 18.22 -4.39 39.11
CA LEU A 158 17.67 -4.57 37.77
C LEU A 158 18.65 -5.29 36.86
N ALA A 159 18.10 -6.15 36.00
CA ALA A 159 18.76 -6.77 34.88
C ALA A 159 18.92 -5.76 33.73
N PRO A 160 19.93 -5.93 32.88
CA PRO A 160 20.18 -5.01 31.78
C PRO A 160 19.15 -5.10 30.65
N TYR A 161 18.13 -5.95 30.76
CA TYR A 161 17.06 -6.16 29.77
C TYR A 161 15.72 -6.40 30.47
N LYS A 162 14.62 -6.19 29.74
CA LYS A 162 13.25 -6.29 30.27
C LYS A 162 12.44 -7.45 29.67
N PHE A 163 12.60 -7.68 28.37
CA PHE A 163 11.75 -8.60 27.61
C PHE A 163 12.43 -9.94 27.37
N VAL A 164 11.81 -11.03 27.84
CA VAL A 164 12.28 -12.41 27.63
C VAL A 164 11.16 -13.31 27.15
N LYS A 165 11.50 -14.30 26.32
CA LYS A 165 10.56 -15.30 25.81
C LYS A 165 9.93 -16.06 26.98
N GLY A 166 8.61 -16.19 27.01
CA GLY A 166 7.91 -17.03 28.00
C GLY A 166 8.07 -16.55 29.43
N ALA A 167 8.17 -15.22 29.66
CA ALA A 167 8.39 -14.64 30.98
C ALA A 167 7.38 -15.13 32.03
N ASP A 168 6.11 -15.31 31.65
CA ASP A 168 5.05 -15.79 32.54
C ASP A 168 5.24 -17.24 33.04
N LYS A 169 6.08 -18.02 32.36
CA LYS A 169 6.40 -19.41 32.74
C LYS A 169 7.60 -19.50 33.69
N LEU A 170 8.34 -18.41 33.86
CA LEU A 170 9.52 -18.38 34.71
C LEU A 170 9.11 -18.41 36.18
N LYS A 171 9.79 -19.24 36.97
CA LYS A 171 9.62 -19.22 38.43
C LYS A 171 10.23 -17.95 38.98
N HIS A 172 9.40 -17.13 39.63
CA HIS A 172 9.84 -15.89 40.28
C HIS A 172 10.19 -16.16 41.75
N LYS A 173 11.34 -15.66 42.19
CA LYS A 173 11.72 -15.65 43.61
C LYS A 173 11.53 -14.24 44.19
N THR A 174 11.13 -14.18 45.45
CA THR A 174 11.01 -12.93 46.21
C THR A 174 12.35 -12.17 46.19
N GLY A 175 12.32 -10.91 45.75
CA GLY A 175 13.50 -10.04 45.66
C GLY A 175 14.21 -10.04 44.29
N GLU A 176 13.85 -10.94 43.37
CA GLU A 176 14.36 -10.92 42.00
C GLU A 176 13.46 -10.07 41.08
N GLN A 177 14.04 -9.48 40.02
CA GLN A 177 13.25 -8.77 39.02
C GLN A 177 12.29 -9.74 38.31
N LYS A 178 11.05 -9.30 38.12
CA LYS A 178 10.09 -9.97 37.25
C LYS A 178 10.28 -9.47 35.83
N PHE A 179 10.54 -10.39 34.90
CA PHE A 179 10.61 -10.07 33.47
C PHE A 179 9.23 -10.02 32.84
N ALA A 180 9.13 -9.35 31.68
CA ALA A 180 7.93 -9.33 30.86
C ALA A 180 8.18 -10.09 29.55
N ASP A 181 7.13 -10.67 28.97
CA ASP A 181 7.15 -11.09 27.56
C ASP A 181 6.58 -9.95 26.71
N ILE A 182 6.86 -9.95 25.41
CA ILE A 182 6.27 -9.01 24.47
C ILE A 182 4.77 -9.26 24.31
N ARG A 183 3.97 -8.20 24.21
CA ARG A 183 2.50 -8.26 24.27
C ARG A 183 1.82 -8.02 22.94
N VAL A 184 0.72 -8.71 22.71
CA VAL A 184 -0.21 -8.37 21.60
C VAL A 184 -0.89 -7.03 21.91
N VAL A 185 -1.07 -6.22 20.89
CA VAL A 185 -1.72 -4.90 20.95
C VAL A 185 -2.91 -4.84 20.01
N ALA A 186 -3.84 -3.92 20.29
CA ALA A 186 -4.95 -3.66 19.39
C ALA A 186 -4.49 -2.90 18.13
N GLU A 187 -5.27 -3.00 17.06
CA GLU A 187 -5.01 -2.36 15.76
C GLU A 187 -4.79 -0.84 15.86
N ASP A 188 -5.56 -0.15 16.70
CA ASP A 188 -5.47 1.29 16.89
C ASP A 188 -4.16 1.70 17.59
N GLU A 189 -3.76 0.98 18.64
CA GLU A 189 -2.47 1.17 19.33
C GLU A 189 -1.31 0.91 18.35
N LEU A 190 -1.39 -0.14 17.54
CA LEU A 190 -0.37 -0.48 16.56
C LEU A 190 -0.22 0.61 15.48
N THR A 191 -1.36 1.08 14.96
CA THR A 191 -1.39 2.19 13.98
C THR A 191 -0.76 3.46 14.56
N ARG A 192 -1.07 3.81 15.82
CA ARG A 192 -0.46 4.96 16.51
C ARG A 192 1.05 4.79 16.65
N ARG A 193 1.53 3.60 17.03
CA ARG A 193 2.96 3.31 17.17
C ARG A 193 3.72 3.45 15.87
N PHE A 194 3.22 2.92 14.76
CA PHE A 194 3.85 3.11 13.45
C PHE A 194 3.90 4.59 13.05
N LYS A 195 2.82 5.35 13.24
CA LYS A 195 2.79 6.79 12.98
C LYS A 195 3.77 7.56 13.84
N GLN A 196 3.86 7.27 15.14
CA GLN A 196 4.80 7.95 16.04
C GLN A 196 6.26 7.61 15.73
N ALA A 197 6.55 6.34 15.45
CA ALA A 197 7.87 5.90 15.04
C ALA A 197 8.32 6.60 13.74
N HIS A 198 7.44 6.66 12.74
CA HIS A 198 7.70 7.40 11.50
C HIS A 198 7.91 8.89 11.76
N ASN A 199 7.01 9.51 12.53
CA ASN A 199 7.10 10.91 12.91
C ASN A 199 8.40 11.26 13.63
N ALA A 200 8.90 10.38 14.50
CA ALA A 200 10.16 10.57 15.19
C ALA A 200 11.37 10.57 14.24
N LEU A 201 11.30 9.86 13.10
CA LEU A 201 12.39 9.83 12.12
C LEU A 201 12.43 11.07 11.23
N TRP A 202 11.27 11.56 10.77
CA TRP A 202 11.23 12.72 9.87
C TRP A 202 11.17 14.08 10.59
N ALA A 203 10.76 14.11 11.87
CA ALA A 203 10.69 15.34 12.66
C ALA A 203 12.02 16.14 12.60
N GLY A 204 11.88 17.47 12.45
CA GLY A 204 13.02 18.39 12.33
C GLY A 204 13.65 18.48 10.93
N GLY A 205 13.05 17.88 9.90
CA GLY A 205 13.48 18.03 8.49
C GLY A 205 14.78 17.30 8.14
N GLN A 206 15.21 16.36 9.00
CA GLN A 206 16.49 15.67 8.88
C GLN A 206 16.47 14.43 7.97
N LEU A 207 15.29 13.87 7.70
CA LEU A 207 15.07 12.85 6.67
C LEU A 207 13.88 13.29 5.83
N ASN A 208 13.90 12.95 4.55
CA ASN A 208 12.68 13.06 3.78
C ASN A 208 11.67 11.99 4.29
N PRO A 209 10.35 12.20 4.12
CA PRO A 209 9.35 11.23 4.60
C PRO A 209 9.51 9.82 3.99
N SER A 210 9.92 9.76 2.72
CA SER A 210 10.23 8.55 1.94
C SER A 210 11.29 7.67 2.59
N GLU A 211 12.41 8.26 2.97
CA GLU A 211 13.54 7.62 3.63
C GLU A 211 13.19 7.26 5.07
N ALA A 212 12.45 8.10 5.78
CA ALA A 212 11.97 7.78 7.12
C ALA A 212 11.07 6.54 7.13
N PHE A 213 10.21 6.38 6.11
CA PHE A 213 9.39 5.19 5.94
C PHE A 213 10.23 3.96 5.60
N ASP A 214 11.12 4.08 4.61
CA ASP A 214 12.04 3.01 4.22
C ASP A 214 12.87 2.49 5.41
N GLU A 215 13.43 3.39 6.22
CA GLU A 215 14.20 3.01 7.40
C GLU A 215 13.32 2.41 8.51
N LEU A 216 12.08 2.90 8.69
CA LEU A 216 11.14 2.29 9.64
C LEU A 216 10.78 0.85 9.22
N ASP A 217 10.48 0.61 7.96
CA ASP A 217 10.12 -0.71 7.42
C ASP A 217 11.24 -1.72 7.65
N LYS A 218 12.50 -1.34 7.42
CA LYS A 218 13.69 -2.16 7.72
C LYS A 218 13.72 -2.61 9.19
N LEU A 219 13.37 -1.72 10.13
CA LEU A 219 13.36 -2.02 11.56
C LEU A 219 12.14 -2.86 11.98
N ILE A 220 10.96 -2.62 11.39
CA ILE A 220 9.79 -3.48 11.61
C ILE A 220 10.10 -4.91 11.16
N PHE A 221 10.80 -5.08 10.04
CA PHE A 221 11.22 -6.41 9.62
C PHE A 221 12.20 -7.06 10.60
N CYS A 222 13.24 -6.34 11.03
CA CYS A 222 14.20 -6.86 12.03
C CYS A 222 13.47 -7.36 13.29
N LYS A 223 12.43 -6.65 13.69
CA LYS A 223 11.57 -7.02 14.81
C LYS A 223 10.80 -8.32 14.54
N ILE A 224 10.09 -8.42 13.42
CA ILE A 224 9.35 -9.64 13.04
C ILE A 224 10.31 -10.85 13.00
N TRP A 225 11.53 -10.65 12.50
CA TRP A 225 12.54 -11.69 12.44
C TRP A 225 13.01 -12.17 13.82
N ASP A 226 13.31 -11.24 14.73
CA ASP A 226 13.69 -11.57 16.10
C ASP A 226 12.56 -12.28 16.87
N GLU A 227 11.30 -11.90 16.61
CA GLU A 227 10.13 -12.53 17.22
C GLU A 227 9.91 -13.99 16.77
N ARG A 228 10.17 -14.27 15.48
CA ARG A 228 10.07 -15.59 14.85
C ARG A 228 11.28 -16.49 15.15
N LYS A 229 12.39 -15.91 15.59
CA LYS A 229 13.62 -16.66 15.92
C LYS A 229 13.35 -17.72 17.00
N PRO A 230 13.75 -19.00 16.79
CA PRO A 230 13.64 -20.03 17.81
C PRO A 230 14.41 -19.62 19.07
N ARG A 231 13.71 -19.55 20.21
CA ARG A 231 14.24 -19.03 21.47
C ARG A 231 13.68 -19.83 22.65
N LYS A 232 14.53 -20.17 23.62
CA LYS A 232 14.12 -20.86 24.85
C LYS A 232 13.50 -19.87 25.85
N ASP A 233 12.58 -20.36 26.68
CA ASP A 233 11.98 -19.54 27.74
C ASP A 233 13.08 -18.94 28.66
N GLY A 234 12.98 -17.65 28.96
CA GLY A 234 13.95 -16.87 29.74
C GLY A 234 15.08 -16.21 28.93
N GLN A 235 15.22 -16.50 27.64
CA GLN A 235 16.19 -15.81 26.80
C GLN A 235 15.67 -14.42 26.36
N PRO A 236 16.52 -13.38 26.33
CA PRO A 236 16.13 -12.04 25.92
C PRO A 236 15.93 -11.94 24.42
N TYR A 237 14.99 -11.09 24.02
CA TYR A 237 14.82 -10.64 22.63
C TYR A 237 15.99 -9.75 22.19
N ASP A 238 16.40 -9.83 20.93
CA ASP A 238 17.49 -8.99 20.40
C ASP A 238 16.98 -7.59 20.03
N PHE A 239 15.72 -7.47 19.61
CA PHE A 239 15.03 -6.22 19.33
C PHE A 239 14.51 -5.57 20.62
N GLN A 240 15.43 -5.18 21.51
CA GLN A 240 15.11 -4.41 22.71
C GLN A 240 16.34 -3.62 23.17
N ILE A 241 16.13 -2.63 24.03
CA ILE A 241 17.24 -1.92 24.67
C ILE A 241 17.86 -2.82 25.74
N ILE A 242 19.16 -3.09 25.60
CA ILE A 242 19.96 -3.79 26.61
C ILE A 242 21.04 -2.83 27.10
N VAL A 243 20.98 -2.44 28.37
CA VAL A 243 21.90 -1.46 28.97
C VAL A 243 23.30 -2.06 29.05
N ALA A 244 24.28 -1.38 28.46
CA ALA A 244 25.68 -1.77 28.51
C ALA A 244 26.30 -1.48 29.89
N GLU A 245 27.22 -2.34 30.32
CA GLU A 245 28.08 -2.05 31.47
C GLU A 245 29.18 -1.07 31.05
N ALA A 246 29.21 0.13 31.63
CA ALA A 246 30.25 1.12 31.40
C ALA A 246 30.75 1.71 32.72
N SER A 247 32.04 2.07 32.74
CA SER A 247 32.72 2.62 33.92
C SER A 247 32.22 4.01 34.31
N HIS A 248 31.73 4.79 33.34
CA HIS A 248 31.21 6.15 33.55
C HIS A 248 29.74 6.26 33.10
N PRO A 249 28.85 6.90 33.89
CA PRO A 249 27.44 7.07 33.54
C PRO A 249 27.20 7.70 32.17
N ASP A 250 28.04 8.65 31.76
CA ASP A 250 27.93 9.37 30.49
C ASP A 250 28.26 8.50 29.27
N GLU A 251 29.02 7.41 29.45
CA GLU A 251 29.35 6.47 28.38
C GLU A 251 28.29 5.36 28.21
N VAL A 252 27.50 5.09 29.26
CA VAL A 252 26.47 4.02 29.26
C VAL A 252 25.54 4.18 28.06
N LEU A 253 25.04 5.39 27.83
CA LEU A 253 24.09 5.66 26.74
C LEU A 253 24.73 5.40 25.37
N LYS A 254 25.94 5.92 25.15
CA LYS A 254 26.67 5.77 23.87
C LYS A 254 26.98 4.31 23.58
N GLN A 255 27.51 3.58 24.56
CA GLN A 255 27.83 2.15 24.41
C GLN A 255 26.57 1.30 24.22
N THR A 256 25.48 1.61 24.95
CA THR A 256 24.18 0.98 24.78
C THR A 256 23.65 1.16 23.36
N ASN A 257 23.70 2.38 22.83
CA ASN A 257 23.22 2.67 21.47
C ASN A 257 24.07 1.97 20.40
N GLN A 258 25.39 1.93 20.57
CA GLN A 258 26.29 1.19 19.67
C GLN A 258 26.04 -0.32 19.71
N ALA A 259 25.87 -0.90 20.90
CA ALA A 259 25.57 -2.32 21.07
C ALA A 259 24.20 -2.69 20.50
N LEU A 260 23.19 -1.84 20.69
CA LEU A 260 21.87 -1.99 20.08
C LEU A 260 21.97 -1.96 18.57
N PHE A 261 22.62 -0.94 18.00
CA PHE A 261 22.79 -0.81 16.56
C PHE A 261 23.48 -2.03 15.93
N LYS A 262 24.52 -2.56 16.60
CA LYS A 262 25.19 -3.78 16.17
C LYS A 262 24.26 -5.00 16.15
N ARG A 263 23.39 -5.16 17.15
CA ARG A 263 22.40 -6.25 17.20
C ARG A 263 21.32 -6.10 16.12
N ILE A 264 20.81 -4.89 15.92
CA ILE A 264 19.84 -4.61 14.84
C ILE A 264 20.45 -4.89 13.47
N LYS A 265 21.69 -4.46 13.23
CA LYS A 265 22.41 -4.83 12.00
C LYS A 265 22.58 -6.33 11.83
N ALA A 266 22.90 -7.07 12.90
CA ALA A 266 22.99 -8.53 12.82
C ALA A 266 21.65 -9.18 12.44
N LEU A 267 20.54 -8.72 13.03
CA LEU A 267 19.18 -9.16 12.65
C LEU A 267 18.87 -8.84 11.18
N TYR A 268 19.29 -7.66 10.73
CA TYR A 268 19.13 -7.23 9.35
C TYR A 268 19.90 -8.13 8.36
N GLU A 269 21.16 -8.48 8.66
CA GLU A 269 21.94 -9.41 7.83
C GLU A 269 21.37 -10.83 7.83
N GLU A 270 20.84 -11.31 8.97
CA GLU A 270 20.12 -12.59 9.05
C GLU A 270 18.90 -12.57 8.11
N GLY A 271 18.18 -11.45 8.05
CA GLY A 271 17.06 -11.21 7.13
C GLY A 271 17.51 -11.17 5.67
N ARG A 272 18.52 -10.34 5.36
CA ARG A 272 19.09 -10.17 4.02
C ARG A 272 19.59 -11.46 3.39
N THR A 273 20.13 -12.37 4.21
CA THR A 273 20.59 -13.67 3.72
C THR A 273 19.42 -14.56 3.26
N LYS A 274 18.24 -14.42 3.88
CA LYS A 274 17.05 -15.20 3.50
C LYS A 274 16.22 -14.51 2.42
N ASP A 275 16.14 -13.19 2.43
CA ASP A 275 15.44 -12.41 1.41
C ASP A 275 16.28 -11.19 0.96
N PRO A 276 17.19 -11.38 -0.02
CA PRO A 276 18.07 -10.31 -0.50
C PRO A 276 17.32 -9.24 -1.31
N GLU A 277 16.09 -9.51 -1.77
CA GLU A 277 15.32 -8.52 -2.52
C GLU A 277 14.64 -7.49 -1.62
N VAL A 278 14.24 -7.89 -0.41
CA VAL A 278 13.70 -6.95 0.60
C VAL A 278 14.82 -6.09 1.20
N PHE A 279 16.02 -6.66 1.44
CA PHE A 279 17.13 -6.00 2.16
C PHE A 279 18.31 -5.63 1.27
N ARG A 280 18.07 -4.82 0.24
CA ARG A 280 19.15 -4.40 -0.69
C ARG A 280 20.13 -3.42 -0.05
N ASP A 281 19.60 -2.39 0.61
CA ASP A 281 20.41 -1.32 1.18
C ASP A 281 20.80 -1.59 2.64
N ASP A 282 21.81 -0.88 3.14
CA ASP A 282 22.11 -0.85 4.57
C ASP A 282 21.13 0.04 5.34
N ILE A 283 21.08 -0.15 6.66
CA ILE A 283 20.42 0.78 7.59
C ILE A 283 21.23 2.07 7.63
N ARG A 284 20.60 3.18 7.25
CA ARG A 284 21.21 4.53 7.16
C ARG A 284 20.97 5.39 8.40
N LEU A 285 20.17 4.89 9.35
CA LEU A 285 19.90 5.57 10.61
C LEU A 285 21.13 5.70 11.52
N THR A 286 21.16 6.77 12.31
CA THR A 286 22.13 6.92 13.41
C THR A 286 21.76 5.99 14.58
N THR A 287 22.70 5.77 15.51
CA THR A 287 22.48 4.87 16.66
C THR A 287 21.36 5.35 17.58
N GLU A 288 21.18 6.66 17.70
CA GLU A 288 20.14 7.32 18.48
C GLU A 288 18.76 7.09 17.86
N ARG A 289 18.66 7.18 16.53
CA ARG A 289 17.40 6.98 15.81
C ARG A 289 16.94 5.54 15.84
N VAL A 290 17.87 4.59 15.65
CA VAL A 290 17.55 3.16 15.82
C VAL A 290 17.01 2.89 17.21
N ARG A 291 17.63 3.49 18.24
CA ARG A 291 17.12 3.40 19.61
C ARG A 291 15.70 3.96 19.73
N THR A 292 15.41 5.15 19.21
CA THR A 292 14.06 5.75 19.24
C THR A 292 13.01 4.82 18.65
N ILE A 293 13.29 4.17 17.52
CA ILE A 293 12.33 3.22 16.91
C ILE A 293 12.16 1.96 17.76
N VAL A 294 13.25 1.44 18.33
CA VAL A 294 13.18 0.31 19.26
C VAL A 294 12.37 0.68 20.50
N GLU A 295 12.43 1.92 21.00
CA GLU A 295 11.59 2.39 22.11
C GLU A 295 10.08 2.25 21.82
N TYR A 296 9.66 2.56 20.59
CA TYR A 296 8.26 2.46 20.16
C TYR A 296 7.78 1.03 19.91
N LEU A 297 8.68 0.10 19.61
CA LEU A 297 8.31 -1.22 19.09
C LEU A 297 8.78 -2.40 19.95
N GLN A 298 9.66 -2.23 20.94
CA GLN A 298 10.25 -3.35 21.68
C GLN A 298 9.26 -4.16 22.54
N ASP A 299 8.21 -3.55 23.09
CA ASP A 299 7.28 -4.21 24.02
C ASP A 299 6.14 -4.97 23.32
N ILE A 300 5.87 -4.68 22.06
CA ILE A 300 4.76 -5.28 21.31
C ILE A 300 5.17 -6.58 20.62
N ASN A 301 4.22 -7.45 20.29
CA ASN A 301 4.46 -8.69 19.56
C ASN A 301 3.74 -8.60 18.21
N LEU A 302 4.46 -8.31 17.12
CA LEU A 302 3.87 -8.21 15.80
C LEU A 302 3.47 -9.58 15.24
N SER A 303 4.21 -10.63 15.57
CA SER A 303 4.02 -11.97 15.01
C SER A 303 2.78 -12.68 15.56
N LYS A 304 2.49 -12.52 16.87
CA LYS A 304 1.29 -13.08 17.52
C LYS A 304 0.09 -12.14 17.51
N THR A 305 0.27 -10.87 17.13
CA THR A 305 -0.88 -9.99 16.92
C THR A 305 -1.70 -10.57 15.79
N ASP A 306 -3.02 -10.62 16.03
CA ASP A 306 -4.00 -11.10 15.07
C ASP A 306 -3.71 -10.53 13.68
N LEU A 307 -3.80 -11.40 12.67
CA LEU A 307 -3.28 -11.15 11.34
C LEU A 307 -4.02 -9.98 10.68
N ASP A 308 -5.34 -9.91 10.88
CA ASP A 308 -6.14 -8.82 10.37
C ASP A 308 -5.84 -7.51 11.10
N SER A 309 -5.60 -7.57 12.42
CA SER A 309 -5.28 -6.40 13.23
C SER A 309 -3.93 -5.76 12.85
N LYS A 310 -2.89 -6.57 12.60
CA LYS A 310 -1.58 -6.04 12.14
C LYS A 310 -1.61 -5.58 10.70
N GLY A 311 -2.35 -6.29 9.85
CA GLY A 311 -2.56 -5.94 8.44
C GLY A 311 -3.21 -4.58 8.28
N ARG A 312 -4.41 -4.41 8.87
CA ARG A 312 -5.16 -3.15 8.80
C ARG A 312 -4.41 -1.96 9.41
N ALA A 313 -3.66 -2.19 10.49
CA ALA A 313 -2.84 -1.15 11.10
C ALA A 313 -1.72 -0.65 10.18
N PHE A 314 -1.03 -1.59 9.52
CA PHE A 314 0.03 -1.26 8.56
C PHE A 314 -0.53 -0.59 7.30
N GLU A 315 -1.63 -1.11 6.74
CA GLU A 315 -2.29 -0.47 5.60
C GLU A 315 -2.78 0.94 5.93
N THR A 316 -3.37 1.16 7.11
CA THR A 316 -3.83 2.50 7.54
C THR A 316 -2.66 3.46 7.65
N PHE A 317 -1.51 2.98 8.11
CA PHE A 317 -0.28 3.73 8.14
C PHE A 317 0.22 4.04 6.71
N MET A 318 0.33 3.03 5.85
CA MET A 318 0.74 3.19 4.43
C MET A 318 -0.16 4.18 3.69
N ASP A 319 -1.48 4.03 3.79
CA ASP A 319 -2.46 4.89 3.16
C ASP A 319 -2.26 6.36 3.55
N SER A 320 -2.05 6.62 4.84
CA SER A 320 -1.82 7.98 5.34
C SER A 320 -0.50 8.57 4.83
N PHE A 321 0.51 7.72 4.65
CA PHE A 321 1.83 8.11 4.19
C PHE A 321 1.87 8.43 2.69
N PHE A 322 1.38 7.53 1.85
CA PHE A 322 1.45 7.67 0.41
C PHE A 322 0.53 8.77 -0.13
N ARG A 323 -0.67 8.94 0.47
CA ARG A 323 -1.56 10.07 0.14
C ARG A 323 -0.95 11.42 0.50
N GLY A 324 -0.26 11.51 1.63
CA GLY A 324 0.30 12.76 2.14
C GLY A 324 1.61 13.16 1.45
N SER A 325 2.64 12.32 1.57
CA SER A 325 4.02 12.69 1.24
C SER A 325 4.45 12.34 -0.18
N PHE A 326 3.78 11.41 -0.85
CA PHE A 326 4.16 10.94 -2.19
C PHE A 326 3.26 11.41 -3.32
N GLY A 327 2.06 11.92 -3.01
CA GLY A 327 1.06 12.25 -4.03
C GLY A 327 0.70 11.05 -4.91
N GLN A 328 0.88 9.84 -4.38
CA GLN A 328 0.53 8.59 -5.04
C GLN A 328 -0.77 8.04 -4.47
N TYR A 329 -1.53 7.45 -5.36
CA TYR A 329 -2.96 7.24 -5.16
C TYR A 329 -3.30 5.80 -5.49
N PHE A 330 -3.56 5.03 -4.43
CA PHE A 330 -3.89 3.62 -4.55
C PHE A 330 -5.34 3.42 -4.98
N THR A 331 -5.60 2.27 -5.60
CA THR A 331 -6.96 1.84 -5.91
C THR A 331 -7.80 1.75 -4.63
N PRO A 332 -8.94 2.45 -4.54
CA PRO A 332 -9.80 2.42 -3.37
C PRO A 332 -10.31 1.01 -3.04
N ARG A 333 -10.35 0.66 -1.75
CA ARG A 333 -10.71 -0.69 -1.27
C ARG A 333 -12.05 -1.23 -1.81
N PRO A 334 -13.14 -0.45 -1.89
CA PRO A 334 -14.40 -0.95 -2.44
C PRO A 334 -14.26 -1.45 -3.88
N ILE A 335 -13.44 -0.77 -4.70
CA ILE A 335 -13.17 -1.15 -6.09
C ILE A 335 -12.29 -2.41 -6.14
N VAL A 336 -11.24 -2.48 -5.32
CA VAL A 336 -10.36 -3.66 -5.23
C VAL A 336 -11.16 -4.90 -4.84
N LYS A 337 -11.95 -4.79 -3.76
CA LYS A 337 -12.84 -5.85 -3.28
C LYS A 337 -13.81 -6.29 -4.38
N PHE A 338 -14.47 -5.34 -5.05
CA PHE A 338 -15.38 -5.64 -6.15
C PHE A 338 -14.71 -6.46 -7.26
N ILE A 339 -13.55 -6.02 -7.77
CA ILE A 339 -12.83 -6.70 -8.85
C ILE A 339 -12.44 -8.13 -8.46
N VAL A 340 -11.93 -8.32 -7.25
CA VAL A 340 -11.47 -9.64 -6.78
C VAL A 340 -12.65 -10.57 -6.49
N ASP A 341 -13.72 -10.06 -5.88
CA ASP A 341 -14.87 -10.88 -5.48
C ASP A 341 -15.63 -11.45 -6.68
N VAL A 342 -15.73 -10.73 -7.81
CA VAL A 342 -16.46 -11.20 -8.99
C VAL A 342 -15.75 -12.27 -9.81
N LEU A 343 -14.41 -12.31 -9.76
CA LEU A 343 -13.62 -13.28 -10.51
C LEU A 343 -13.55 -14.63 -9.79
N PRO A 344 -13.64 -15.78 -10.47
CA PRO A 344 -13.60 -17.10 -9.83
C PRO A 344 -12.18 -17.54 -9.41
N ILE A 345 -11.50 -16.73 -8.60
CA ILE A 345 -10.16 -17.01 -8.03
C ILE A 345 -10.30 -18.04 -6.90
N THR A 346 -9.44 -19.06 -6.94
CA THR A 346 -9.34 -20.14 -5.93
C THR A 346 -7.89 -20.33 -5.50
N HIS A 347 -7.64 -21.15 -4.48
CA HIS A 347 -6.28 -21.50 -4.02
C HIS A 347 -5.35 -22.10 -5.11
N ASN A 348 -5.89 -22.65 -6.20
CA ASN A 348 -5.08 -23.19 -7.32
C ASN A 348 -4.80 -22.18 -8.43
N SER A 349 -5.42 -21.00 -8.36
CA SER A 349 -5.33 -19.99 -9.42
C SER A 349 -4.01 -19.22 -9.37
N LEU A 350 -3.36 -19.00 -10.52
CA LEU A 350 -2.21 -18.10 -10.61
C LEU A 350 -2.66 -16.66 -10.88
N VAL A 351 -2.34 -15.74 -9.95
CA VAL A 351 -2.79 -14.34 -9.98
C VAL A 351 -1.58 -13.41 -10.13
N LEU A 352 -1.69 -12.46 -11.06
CA LEU A 352 -0.69 -11.42 -11.28
C LEU A 352 -1.32 -10.02 -11.20
N ASP A 353 -0.64 -9.11 -10.52
CA ASP A 353 -0.84 -7.67 -10.67
C ASP A 353 0.39 -7.04 -11.32
N THR A 354 0.23 -6.54 -12.54
CA THR A 354 1.33 -5.97 -13.33
C THR A 354 1.78 -4.58 -12.87
N SER A 355 1.04 -3.96 -11.96
CA SER A 355 1.28 -2.61 -11.43
C SER A 355 0.79 -2.53 -9.98
N CYS A 356 1.40 -3.35 -9.11
CA CYS A 356 0.77 -3.74 -7.85
C CYS A 356 0.70 -2.66 -6.78
N GLY A 357 1.43 -1.55 -6.92
CA GLY A 357 1.49 -0.51 -5.90
C GLY A 357 1.87 -1.14 -4.56
N SER A 358 1.13 -0.83 -3.49
CA SER A 358 1.30 -1.40 -2.14
C SER A 358 0.75 -2.83 -1.95
N GLY A 359 0.33 -3.51 -3.03
CA GLY A 359 -0.14 -4.90 -3.01
C GLY A 359 -1.63 -5.07 -2.69
N GLY A 360 -2.45 -4.03 -2.83
CA GLY A 360 -3.86 -4.06 -2.44
C GLY A 360 -4.68 -5.17 -3.12
N PHE A 361 -4.50 -5.37 -4.42
CA PHE A 361 -5.17 -6.45 -5.17
C PHE A 361 -4.71 -7.84 -4.73
N LEU A 362 -3.40 -8.04 -4.55
CA LEU A 362 -2.83 -9.31 -4.11
C LEU A 362 -3.33 -9.70 -2.72
N LEU A 363 -3.43 -8.74 -1.82
CA LEU A 363 -3.94 -8.96 -0.48
C LEU A 363 -5.43 -9.32 -0.47
N HIS A 364 -6.26 -8.68 -1.29
CA HIS A 364 -7.67 -9.05 -1.37
C HIS A 364 -7.86 -10.43 -2.03
N ALA A 365 -7.00 -10.80 -2.99
CA ALA A 365 -6.99 -12.16 -3.54
C ALA A 365 -6.64 -13.19 -2.46
N LEU A 366 -5.66 -12.87 -1.60
CA LEU A 366 -5.33 -13.69 -0.42
C LEU A 366 -6.51 -13.79 0.56
N GLU A 367 -7.18 -12.68 0.88
CA GLU A 367 -8.35 -12.66 1.76
C GLU A 367 -9.50 -13.49 1.20
N LYS A 368 -9.69 -13.48 -0.13
CA LYS A 368 -10.67 -14.36 -0.79
C LYS A 368 -10.35 -15.83 -0.60
N VAL A 369 -9.09 -16.25 -0.80
CA VAL A 369 -8.68 -17.65 -0.58
C VAL A 369 -8.71 -18.03 0.91
N ARG A 370 -8.54 -17.09 1.83
CA ARG A 370 -8.77 -17.34 3.27
C ARG A 370 -10.23 -17.62 3.59
N ARG A 371 -11.16 -16.85 3.02
CA ARG A 371 -12.60 -17.11 3.14
C ARG A 371 -12.96 -18.47 2.53
N GLU A 372 -12.36 -18.82 1.39
CA GLU A 372 -12.47 -20.17 0.82
C GLU A 372 -11.96 -21.23 1.82
N ALA A 373 -10.80 -21.03 2.45
CA ALA A 373 -10.28 -21.95 3.46
C ALA A 373 -11.20 -22.10 4.69
N ASP A 374 -11.84 -21.02 5.14
CA ASP A 374 -12.81 -21.03 6.25
C ASP A 374 -14.04 -21.90 5.96
N GLU A 375 -14.41 -22.06 4.69
CA GLU A 375 -15.52 -22.94 4.27
C GLU A 375 -15.15 -24.42 4.34
N PHE A 376 -13.88 -24.76 4.07
CA PHE A 376 -13.40 -26.14 4.00
C PHE A 376 -12.80 -26.66 5.31
N TYR A 377 -12.18 -25.79 6.11
CA TYR A 377 -11.36 -26.18 7.25
C TYR A 377 -11.65 -25.32 8.49
N SER A 378 -11.37 -25.86 9.67
CA SER A 378 -11.37 -25.07 10.89
C SER A 378 -10.18 -24.10 10.89
N SER A 379 -10.40 -22.85 11.30
CA SER A 379 -9.41 -21.76 11.32
C SER A 379 -8.14 -22.06 12.13
N GLU A 380 -8.19 -22.99 13.09
CA GLU A 380 -7.02 -23.41 13.87
C GLU A 380 -6.28 -24.63 13.28
N SER A 381 -6.77 -25.21 12.18
CA SER A 381 -6.18 -26.39 11.58
C SER A 381 -4.95 -26.05 10.74
N ASN A 382 -3.97 -26.96 10.73
CA ASN A 382 -2.81 -26.83 9.84
C ASN A 382 -3.22 -26.88 8.36
N GLU A 383 -4.34 -27.54 8.03
CA GLU A 383 -4.85 -27.64 6.66
C GLU A 383 -5.38 -26.28 6.18
N HIS A 384 -6.14 -25.58 7.02
CA HIS A 384 -6.55 -24.19 6.78
C HIS A 384 -5.34 -23.31 6.49
N TRP A 385 -4.35 -23.33 7.39
CA TRP A 385 -3.13 -22.53 7.23
C TRP A 385 -2.41 -22.85 5.92
N ARG A 386 -2.18 -24.14 5.62
CA ARG A 386 -1.51 -24.55 4.37
C ARG A 386 -2.30 -24.14 3.13
N HIS A 387 -3.63 -24.21 3.17
CA HIS A 387 -4.48 -23.92 2.01
C HIS A 387 -4.26 -22.50 1.48
N TRP A 388 -4.34 -21.49 2.35
CA TRP A 388 -4.11 -20.11 1.94
C TRP A 388 -2.62 -19.75 1.86
N HIS A 389 -1.76 -20.35 2.70
CA HIS A 389 -0.33 -20.05 2.72
C HIS A 389 0.39 -20.59 1.47
N ASP A 390 0.05 -21.77 0.99
CA ASP A 390 0.62 -22.30 -0.27
C ASP A 390 0.20 -21.43 -1.47
N PHE A 391 -1.05 -20.97 -1.52
CA PHE A 391 -1.51 -20.01 -2.54
C PHE A 391 -0.72 -18.70 -2.48
N ALA A 392 -0.56 -18.15 -1.27
CA ALA A 392 0.17 -16.93 -1.05
C ALA A 392 1.64 -17.01 -1.53
N GLU A 393 2.35 -18.06 -1.13
CA GLU A 393 3.78 -18.23 -1.40
C GLU A 393 4.04 -18.52 -2.90
N LYS A 394 3.16 -19.30 -3.54
CA LYS A 394 3.45 -19.89 -4.86
C LYS A 394 2.62 -19.30 -6.00
N ASN A 395 1.48 -18.69 -5.70
CA ASN A 395 0.48 -18.36 -6.73
C ASN A 395 0.14 -16.86 -6.85
N LEU A 396 0.57 -16.01 -5.91
CA LEU A 396 0.44 -14.56 -6.04
C LEU A 396 1.70 -13.94 -6.60
N TYR A 397 1.58 -13.04 -7.58
CA TYR A 397 2.69 -12.35 -8.24
C TYR A 397 2.41 -10.86 -8.41
N GLY A 398 3.42 -10.02 -8.21
CA GLY A 398 3.29 -8.57 -8.30
C GLY A 398 4.48 -7.90 -8.96
N ILE A 399 4.24 -6.89 -9.80
CA ILE A 399 5.28 -6.06 -10.40
C ILE A 399 5.04 -4.60 -10.02
N GLU A 400 6.06 -3.94 -9.49
CA GLU A 400 6.02 -2.51 -9.19
C GLU A 400 7.33 -1.86 -9.65
N ILE A 401 7.23 -0.72 -10.33
CA ILE A 401 8.39 -0.03 -10.91
C ILE A 401 9.16 0.77 -9.85
N ASN A 402 8.46 1.31 -8.85
CA ASN A 402 9.06 2.08 -7.77
C ASN A 402 9.56 1.15 -6.66
N GLU A 403 10.85 1.20 -6.40
CA GLU A 403 11.48 0.31 -5.42
C GLU A 403 10.99 0.49 -3.97
N GLN A 404 10.62 1.70 -3.57
CA GLN A 404 10.13 1.94 -2.21
C GLN A 404 8.70 1.40 -2.04
N ILE A 405 7.90 1.48 -3.10
CA ILE A 405 6.52 0.99 -3.10
C ILE A 405 6.50 -0.53 -3.22
N SER A 406 7.37 -1.11 -4.04
CA SER A 406 7.52 -2.57 -4.10
C SER A 406 8.00 -3.14 -2.76
N ARG A 407 8.86 -2.43 -2.02
CA ARG A 407 9.23 -2.80 -0.63
C ARG A 407 8.04 -2.69 0.31
N ALA A 408 7.24 -1.63 0.23
CA ALA A 408 6.02 -1.50 1.01
C ALA A 408 5.02 -2.64 0.72
N ALA A 409 4.89 -3.03 -0.56
CA ALA A 409 4.07 -4.17 -0.97
C ALA A 409 4.60 -5.48 -0.42
N LYS A 410 5.89 -5.78 -0.63
CA LYS A 410 6.55 -6.94 -0.03
C LYS A 410 6.31 -6.96 1.48
N MET A 411 6.47 -5.83 2.17
CA MET A 411 6.25 -5.70 3.61
C MET A 411 4.80 -5.97 4.01
N ASN A 412 3.85 -5.39 3.28
CA ASN A 412 2.43 -5.64 3.47
C ASN A 412 2.14 -7.14 3.36
N MET A 413 2.75 -7.80 2.37
CA MET A 413 2.66 -9.22 2.15
C MET A 413 3.28 -10.02 3.36
N ILE A 414 4.50 -9.69 3.82
CA ILE A 414 5.16 -10.33 4.99
C ILE A 414 4.30 -10.23 6.26
N ILE A 415 3.73 -9.05 6.50
CA ILE A 415 2.88 -8.79 7.68
C ILE A 415 1.66 -9.71 7.65
N HIS A 416 1.10 -9.97 6.46
CA HIS A 416 0.02 -10.90 6.26
C HIS A 416 0.45 -12.37 6.18
N ASP A 417 1.72 -12.67 6.45
CA ASP A 417 2.29 -14.02 6.58
C ASP A 417 2.12 -14.87 5.31
N ASP A 418 2.26 -14.22 4.17
CA ASP A 418 1.93 -14.75 2.84
C ASP A 418 3.17 -15.19 2.04
N GLY A 419 4.37 -15.01 2.61
CA GLY A 419 5.63 -15.44 2.02
C GLY A 419 6.29 -14.48 1.04
N HIS A 420 5.68 -13.33 0.66
CA HIS A 420 6.30 -12.20 -0.08
C HIS A 420 7.20 -12.48 -1.30
N THR A 421 7.24 -13.72 -1.79
CA THR A 421 8.35 -14.25 -2.60
C THR A 421 8.31 -13.75 -4.05
N ASN A 422 7.15 -13.32 -4.51
CA ASN A 422 6.87 -13.09 -5.93
C ASN A 422 6.50 -11.64 -6.25
N VAL A 423 6.67 -10.70 -5.33
CA VAL A 423 6.57 -9.26 -5.63
C VAL A 423 7.95 -8.77 -6.04
N ILE A 424 8.10 -8.14 -7.21
CA ILE A 424 9.38 -7.69 -7.75
C ILE A 424 9.42 -6.19 -8.05
N THR A 425 10.62 -5.60 -8.00
CA THR A 425 10.87 -4.25 -8.51
C THR A 425 11.31 -4.32 -9.98
N SER A 426 10.42 -3.98 -10.92
CA SER A 426 10.75 -3.96 -12.35
C SER A 426 9.77 -3.09 -13.14
N ASP A 427 10.15 -2.69 -14.36
CA ASP A 427 9.23 -2.08 -15.32
C ASP A 427 8.33 -3.19 -15.90
N GLY A 428 7.02 -3.13 -15.60
CA GLY A 428 6.04 -4.14 -16.00
C GLY A 428 5.86 -4.32 -17.50
N LEU A 429 6.29 -3.33 -18.31
CA LEU A 429 6.26 -3.39 -19.77
C LEU A 429 7.52 -4.06 -20.37
N LEU A 430 8.48 -4.50 -19.55
CA LEU A 430 9.60 -5.30 -20.04
C LEU A 430 9.15 -6.71 -20.43
N SER A 431 9.90 -7.34 -21.35
CA SER A 431 9.62 -8.72 -21.70
C SER A 431 9.81 -9.67 -20.51
N ALA A 432 9.06 -10.77 -20.49
CA ALA A 432 9.20 -11.80 -19.46
C ALA A 432 10.67 -12.25 -19.26
N ASP A 433 11.40 -12.47 -20.36
CA ASP A 433 12.82 -12.85 -20.31
C ASP A 433 13.68 -11.78 -19.62
N LYS A 434 13.42 -10.50 -19.91
CA LYS A 434 14.18 -9.41 -19.29
C LYS A 434 13.83 -9.25 -17.82
N ILE A 435 12.56 -9.42 -17.45
CA ILE A 435 12.12 -9.44 -16.06
C ILE A 435 12.84 -10.57 -15.29
N GLN A 436 12.88 -11.77 -15.87
CA GLN A 436 13.59 -12.91 -15.27
C GLN A 436 15.09 -12.67 -15.14
N GLU A 437 15.74 -12.04 -16.12
CA GLU A 437 17.16 -11.71 -16.08
C GLU A 437 17.48 -10.72 -14.96
N VAL A 438 16.69 -9.66 -14.84
CA VAL A 438 16.92 -8.56 -13.88
C VAL A 438 16.59 -8.97 -12.45
N THR A 439 15.48 -9.68 -12.26
CA THR A 439 14.97 -10.03 -10.92
C THR A 439 15.42 -11.40 -10.45
N LYS A 440 15.93 -12.24 -11.36
CA LYS A 440 16.25 -13.67 -11.13
C LYS A 440 15.03 -14.52 -10.76
N ASN A 441 13.82 -13.95 -10.79
CA ASN A 441 12.59 -14.68 -10.51
C ASN A 441 12.06 -15.33 -11.80
N GLN A 442 12.18 -16.66 -11.88
CA GLN A 442 11.72 -17.48 -13.02
C GLN A 442 10.19 -17.67 -13.06
N GLY A 443 9.48 -17.03 -12.12
CA GLY A 443 8.04 -16.96 -11.98
C GLY A 443 7.34 -16.29 -13.15
N PHE A 444 7.88 -15.15 -13.60
CA PHE A 444 7.26 -14.28 -14.59
C PHE A 444 7.44 -14.82 -16.00
N LYS A 445 6.46 -15.59 -16.49
CA LYS A 445 6.45 -16.20 -17.83
C LYS A 445 5.18 -15.84 -18.57
N TYR A 446 5.28 -15.67 -19.88
CA TYR A 446 4.12 -15.51 -20.74
C TYR A 446 3.28 -16.80 -20.78
N GLY A 447 1.96 -16.65 -20.94
CA GLY A 447 1.02 -17.76 -20.99
C GLY A 447 0.91 -18.54 -19.69
N ARG A 448 1.11 -17.92 -18.53
CA ARG A 448 1.21 -18.61 -17.23
C ARG A 448 0.09 -18.25 -16.24
N PHE A 449 -0.44 -17.03 -16.29
CA PHE A 449 -1.34 -16.53 -15.25
C PHE A 449 -2.80 -16.73 -15.64
N ASP A 450 -3.61 -17.23 -14.70
CA ASP A 450 -5.04 -17.46 -14.92
C ASP A 450 -5.85 -16.17 -14.74
N PHE A 451 -5.40 -15.31 -13.82
CA PHE A 451 -6.05 -14.04 -13.52
C PHE A 451 -5.02 -12.91 -13.49
N ILE A 452 -5.34 -11.80 -14.15
CA ILE A 452 -4.64 -10.54 -13.97
C ILE A 452 -5.62 -9.51 -13.45
N ILE A 453 -5.28 -8.92 -12.29
CA ILE A 453 -6.05 -7.88 -11.61
C ILE A 453 -5.14 -6.68 -11.41
N THR A 454 -5.39 -5.58 -12.12
CA THR A 454 -4.39 -4.51 -12.21
C THR A 454 -5.01 -3.13 -12.42
N ASN A 455 -4.34 -2.10 -11.90
CA ASN A 455 -4.66 -0.69 -12.14
C ASN A 455 -3.37 0.03 -12.60
N PRO A 456 -3.06 0.01 -13.91
CA PRO A 456 -1.85 0.61 -14.44
C PRO A 456 -1.86 2.14 -14.33
N PRO A 457 -0.68 2.80 -14.35
CA PRO A 457 -0.61 4.26 -14.28
C PRO A 457 -1.32 4.93 -15.47
N PHE A 458 -2.15 5.94 -15.18
CA PHE A 458 -2.89 6.69 -16.21
C PHE A 458 -2.09 7.85 -16.77
N GLY A 459 -2.25 8.10 -18.09
CA GLY A 459 -1.85 9.36 -18.72
C GLY A 459 -0.34 9.57 -18.85
N SER A 460 0.47 8.57 -18.53
CA SER A 460 1.89 8.55 -18.85
C SER A 460 2.06 8.10 -20.29
N VAL A 461 2.99 8.75 -21.01
CA VAL A 461 3.22 8.49 -22.43
C VAL A 461 4.63 7.94 -22.59
N ILE A 462 4.74 6.71 -23.09
CA ILE A 462 6.03 6.11 -23.43
C ILE A 462 6.43 6.59 -24.81
N LYS A 463 7.60 7.20 -24.93
CA LYS A 463 8.18 7.60 -26.20
C LYS A 463 9.17 6.56 -26.70
N LEU A 464 9.16 6.30 -28.00
CA LEU A 464 10.08 5.37 -28.64
C LEU A 464 11.56 5.72 -28.37
N THR A 465 11.86 7.03 -28.31
CA THR A 465 13.22 7.54 -28.02
C THR A 465 13.72 7.22 -26.61
N GLU A 466 12.81 6.93 -25.67
CA GLU A 466 13.13 6.67 -24.26
C GLU A 466 13.14 5.16 -23.97
N LYS A 467 12.28 4.40 -24.64
CA LYS A 467 12.12 2.96 -24.44
C LYS A 467 11.96 2.25 -25.79
N ALA A 468 13.04 1.62 -26.25
CA ALA A 468 13.07 0.89 -27.53
C ALA A 468 12.14 -0.33 -27.58
N TYR A 469 11.64 -0.81 -26.44
CA TYR A 469 10.66 -1.92 -26.42
C TYR A 469 9.31 -1.54 -27.03
N LEU A 470 9.01 -0.25 -27.27
CA LEU A 470 7.74 0.13 -27.90
C LEU A 470 7.54 -0.54 -29.27
N ASP A 471 8.63 -0.82 -29.99
CA ASP A 471 8.60 -1.51 -31.29
C ASP A 471 8.17 -2.98 -31.21
N THR A 472 8.13 -3.57 -30.00
CA THR A 472 7.71 -4.96 -29.81
C THR A 472 6.24 -5.12 -29.45
N TYR A 473 5.49 -4.01 -29.35
CA TYR A 473 4.08 -4.01 -28.99
C TYR A 473 3.21 -3.72 -30.23
N ASP A 474 2.25 -4.60 -30.51
CA ASP A 474 1.30 -4.45 -31.61
C ASP A 474 0.34 -3.27 -31.38
N PHE A 475 -0.06 -3.02 -30.13
CA PHE A 475 -0.83 -1.84 -29.74
C PHE A 475 0.02 -0.55 -29.80
N GLY A 476 1.35 -0.66 -29.90
CA GLY A 476 2.29 0.44 -30.13
C GLY A 476 2.40 0.88 -31.60
N MET A 477 1.83 0.10 -32.52
CA MET A 477 1.92 0.37 -33.95
C MET A 477 0.84 1.34 -34.44
N LYS A 478 1.13 2.10 -35.49
CA LYS A 478 0.12 2.95 -36.13
C LYS A 478 -0.77 2.08 -37.00
N ASP A 479 -2.05 2.01 -36.65
CA ASP A 479 -3.05 1.38 -37.49
C ASP A 479 -3.10 2.09 -38.86
N THR A 480 -2.89 1.32 -39.93
CA THR A 480 -3.08 1.77 -41.31
C THR A 480 -4.47 1.32 -41.72
N SER A 481 -5.36 2.29 -41.97
CA SER A 481 -6.72 1.99 -42.45
C SER A 481 -6.66 1.07 -43.66
N TRP A 482 -7.48 0.01 -43.65
CA TRP A 482 -7.64 -0.91 -44.79
C TRP A 482 -8.14 -0.22 -46.07
N LEU A 483 -8.55 1.05 -45.98
CA LEU A 483 -8.95 1.92 -47.07
C LEU A 483 -7.81 2.82 -47.59
N ASP A 484 -6.64 2.79 -46.97
CA ASP A 484 -5.45 3.55 -47.40
C ASP A 484 -4.63 2.78 -48.43
N LEU A 485 -4.96 2.97 -49.71
CA LEU A 485 -4.29 2.34 -50.86
C LEU A 485 -2.81 2.68 -51.00
N LYS A 486 -2.34 3.77 -50.36
CA LYS A 486 -0.95 4.24 -50.48
C LYS A 486 0.06 3.41 -49.68
N ASN A 487 -0.40 2.42 -48.90
CA ASN A 487 0.43 1.39 -48.25
C ASN A 487 1.75 1.96 -47.68
N SER A 488 1.68 3.15 -47.07
CA SER A 488 2.80 3.73 -46.38
C SER A 488 2.96 2.88 -45.13
N GLY A 489 3.78 1.83 -45.24
CA GLY A 489 3.84 0.71 -44.29
C GLY A 489 3.77 1.14 -42.83
N VAL A 490 3.23 0.25 -42.00
CA VAL A 490 3.03 0.42 -40.55
C VAL A 490 4.22 1.19 -39.96
N LYS A 491 4.00 2.47 -39.64
CA LYS A 491 5.00 3.29 -38.97
C LYS A 491 4.82 3.09 -37.47
N ASN A 492 5.91 2.87 -36.76
CA ASN A 492 5.88 2.87 -35.30
C ASN A 492 5.34 4.22 -34.82
N ARG A 493 4.47 4.22 -33.81
CA ARG A 493 4.06 5.46 -33.18
C ARG A 493 5.27 6.03 -32.43
N ASP A 494 5.47 7.34 -32.53
CA ASP A 494 6.52 8.02 -31.76
C ASP A 494 6.27 7.92 -30.25
N SER A 495 5.00 7.70 -29.87
CA SER A 495 4.59 7.54 -28.49
C SER A 495 3.26 6.81 -28.32
N GLN A 496 3.06 6.15 -27.17
CA GLN A 496 1.80 5.49 -26.79
C GLN A 496 1.50 5.68 -25.31
N SER A 497 0.21 5.74 -24.95
CA SER A 497 -0.21 5.77 -23.54
C SER A 497 0.12 4.46 -22.83
N THR A 498 0.60 4.53 -21.59
CA THR A 498 0.99 3.36 -20.79
C THR A 498 -0.14 2.37 -20.62
N GLU A 499 -1.36 2.85 -20.32
CA GLU A 499 -2.51 1.99 -20.08
C GLU A 499 -2.86 1.08 -21.27
N ILE A 500 -2.59 1.53 -22.51
CA ILE A 500 -2.83 0.74 -23.73
C ILE A 500 -1.81 -0.40 -23.84
N LEU A 501 -0.53 -0.12 -23.57
CA LEU A 501 0.53 -1.13 -23.59
C LEU A 501 0.34 -2.19 -22.50
N PHE A 502 -0.20 -1.80 -21.34
CA PHE A 502 -0.53 -2.75 -20.28
C PHE A 502 -1.62 -3.74 -20.68
N ILE A 503 -2.61 -3.36 -21.51
CA ILE A 503 -3.65 -4.29 -22.00
C ILE A 503 -3.01 -5.42 -22.82
N GLU A 504 -2.06 -5.08 -23.69
CA GLU A 504 -1.31 -6.07 -24.48
C GLU A 504 -0.33 -6.86 -23.62
N GLN A 505 0.37 -6.23 -22.70
CA GLN A 505 1.29 -6.93 -21.81
C GLN A 505 0.57 -7.96 -20.93
N CYS A 506 -0.61 -7.60 -20.42
CA CYS A 506 -1.48 -8.53 -19.71
C CYS A 506 -1.91 -9.69 -20.62
N HIS A 507 -2.20 -9.43 -21.90
CA HIS A 507 -2.49 -10.48 -22.88
C HIS A 507 -1.36 -11.52 -22.94
N HIS A 508 -0.10 -11.06 -23.01
CA HIS A 508 1.06 -11.95 -23.09
C HIS A 508 1.22 -12.82 -21.84
N PHE A 509 0.99 -12.27 -20.65
CA PHE A 509 1.09 -13.01 -19.39
C PHE A 509 -0.05 -14.02 -19.17
N LEU A 510 -1.25 -13.75 -19.67
CA LEU A 510 -2.43 -14.60 -19.49
C LEU A 510 -2.34 -15.94 -20.21
N THR A 511 -2.81 -17.00 -19.55
CA THR A 511 -3.17 -18.28 -20.17
C THR A 511 -4.36 -18.11 -21.10
N GLU A 512 -4.52 -19.02 -22.06
CA GLU A 512 -5.74 -19.06 -22.88
C GLU A 512 -6.96 -19.30 -21.98
N GLY A 513 -8.03 -18.53 -22.17
CA GLY A 513 -9.22 -18.57 -21.33
C GLY A 513 -9.09 -17.87 -19.98
N GLY A 514 -7.91 -17.34 -19.64
CA GLY A 514 -7.68 -16.55 -18.42
C GLY A 514 -8.39 -15.19 -18.44
N TYR A 515 -8.57 -14.61 -17.25
CA TYR A 515 -9.32 -13.37 -17.03
C TYR A 515 -8.41 -12.17 -16.78
N LEU A 516 -8.71 -11.06 -17.44
CA LEU A 516 -8.15 -9.74 -17.15
C LEU A 516 -9.24 -8.86 -16.55
N ALA A 517 -9.01 -8.32 -15.37
CA ALA A 517 -9.75 -7.18 -14.85
C ALA A 517 -8.81 -5.99 -14.71
N ILE A 518 -9.03 -4.97 -15.54
CA ILE A 518 -8.15 -3.81 -15.66
C ILE A 518 -8.93 -2.52 -15.50
N VAL A 519 -8.40 -1.62 -14.67
CA VAL A 519 -8.96 -0.26 -14.56
C VAL A 519 -8.36 0.59 -15.67
N ILE A 520 -9.21 1.24 -16.47
CA ILE A 520 -8.82 2.08 -17.61
C ILE A 520 -9.58 3.40 -17.60
N PRO A 521 -9.00 4.49 -18.14
CA PRO A 521 -9.74 5.74 -18.34
C PRO A 521 -10.83 5.56 -19.41
N ASP A 522 -12.00 6.19 -19.21
CA ASP A 522 -13.14 6.08 -20.14
C ASP A 522 -12.76 6.47 -21.59
N GLY A 523 -11.77 7.35 -21.75
CA GLY A 523 -11.26 7.75 -23.06
C GLY A 523 -10.82 6.58 -23.95
N VAL A 524 -10.32 5.48 -23.39
CA VAL A 524 -9.98 4.27 -24.16
C VAL A 524 -11.22 3.64 -24.80
N LEU A 525 -12.36 3.72 -24.11
CA LEU A 525 -13.64 3.17 -24.56
C LEU A 525 -14.40 4.13 -25.47
N THR A 526 -14.24 5.45 -25.31
CA THR A 526 -15.08 6.45 -25.99
C THR A 526 -14.38 7.21 -27.13
N ASN A 527 -13.06 7.41 -27.09
CA ASN A 527 -12.39 8.26 -28.07
C ASN A 527 -12.31 7.58 -29.43
N SER A 528 -12.71 8.28 -30.50
CA SER A 528 -12.66 7.79 -31.88
C SER A 528 -11.23 7.47 -32.33
N SER A 529 -10.24 8.26 -31.91
CA SER A 529 -8.82 8.03 -32.21
C SER A 529 -8.24 6.73 -31.62
N LEU A 530 -8.96 6.11 -30.67
CA LEU A 530 -8.59 4.84 -30.03
C LEU A 530 -9.44 3.66 -30.52
N GLN A 531 -10.13 3.79 -31.66
CA GLN A 531 -10.92 2.70 -32.25
C GLN A 531 -10.07 1.45 -32.50
N TYR A 532 -8.85 1.61 -33.01
CA TYR A 532 -7.91 0.49 -33.23
C TYR A 532 -7.64 -0.34 -31.96
N VAL A 533 -7.57 0.30 -30.78
CA VAL A 533 -7.39 -0.41 -29.49
C VAL A 533 -8.60 -1.30 -29.21
N ARG A 534 -9.82 -0.79 -29.45
CA ARG A 534 -11.05 -1.55 -29.26
C ARG A 534 -11.16 -2.69 -30.26
N ASP A 535 -10.74 -2.47 -31.50
CA ASP A 535 -10.73 -3.51 -32.53
C ASP A 535 -9.73 -4.64 -32.20
N GLN A 536 -8.56 -4.29 -31.66
CA GLN A 536 -7.58 -5.27 -31.16
C GLN A 536 -8.09 -6.00 -29.91
N ILE A 537 -8.76 -5.31 -28.97
CA ILE A 537 -9.40 -5.96 -27.81
C ILE A 537 -10.44 -6.98 -28.27
N GLU A 538 -11.29 -6.63 -29.24
CA GLU A 538 -12.30 -7.53 -29.81
C GLU A 538 -11.69 -8.76 -30.50
N GLU A 539 -10.48 -8.65 -31.06
CA GLU A 539 -9.77 -9.76 -31.70
C GLU A 539 -9.12 -10.72 -30.70
N GLN A 540 -8.55 -10.18 -29.64
CA GLN A 540 -7.75 -10.95 -28.68
C GLN A 540 -8.57 -11.45 -27.50
N TYR A 541 -9.71 -10.82 -27.22
CA TYR A 541 -10.50 -11.06 -26.03
C TYR A 541 -11.99 -11.17 -26.29
N ARG A 542 -12.64 -12.01 -25.49
CA ARG A 542 -14.05 -11.88 -25.19
C ARG A 542 -14.25 -10.76 -24.17
N ILE A 543 -15.07 -9.77 -24.52
CA ILE A 543 -15.49 -8.74 -23.57
C ILE A 543 -16.54 -9.34 -22.63
N VAL A 544 -16.21 -9.44 -21.34
CA VAL A 544 -17.09 -10.01 -20.33
C VAL A 544 -17.98 -8.93 -19.73
N ALA A 545 -17.37 -7.83 -19.28
CA ALA A 545 -18.11 -6.74 -18.67
C ALA A 545 -17.41 -5.39 -18.77
N VAL A 546 -18.22 -4.33 -18.81
CA VAL A 546 -17.77 -2.94 -18.68
C VAL A 546 -18.55 -2.30 -17.53
N VAL A 547 -17.84 -1.93 -16.46
CA VAL A 547 -18.45 -1.29 -15.30
C VAL A 547 -17.89 0.13 -15.15
N SER A 548 -18.73 1.12 -15.43
CA SER A 548 -18.36 2.53 -15.32
C SER A 548 -18.39 2.97 -13.86
N LEU A 549 -17.31 3.60 -13.40
CA LEU A 549 -17.18 4.13 -12.04
C LEU A 549 -17.55 5.62 -12.01
N PRO A 550 -17.96 6.15 -10.84
CA PRO A 550 -18.26 7.57 -10.74
C PRO A 550 -16.98 8.39 -10.93
N GLN A 551 -17.09 9.62 -11.47
CA GLN A 551 -15.92 10.48 -11.68
C GLN A 551 -15.16 10.77 -10.37
N THR A 552 -15.86 10.74 -9.25
CA THR A 552 -15.31 10.95 -7.90
C THR A 552 -14.52 9.75 -7.38
N ALA A 553 -14.55 8.60 -8.07
CA ALA A 553 -13.98 7.35 -7.60
C ALA A 553 -12.51 7.46 -7.22
N PHE A 554 -11.73 8.15 -8.05
CA PHE A 554 -10.31 8.38 -7.79
C PHE A 554 -10.03 9.82 -7.35
N THR A 555 -11.06 10.67 -7.14
CA THR A 555 -10.88 12.08 -6.76
C THR A 555 -10.36 12.23 -5.33
N ALA A 556 -10.85 11.40 -4.41
CA ALA A 556 -10.30 11.32 -3.04
C ALA A 556 -8.85 10.82 -3.02
N THR A 557 -8.46 10.10 -4.07
CA THR A 557 -7.10 9.69 -4.38
C THR A 557 -6.56 10.57 -5.52
N GLY A 558 -6.86 11.88 -5.51
CA GLY A 558 -6.30 12.94 -6.36
C GLY A 558 -6.24 12.79 -7.89
N ALA A 559 -6.98 11.85 -8.48
CA ALA A 559 -7.19 11.76 -9.92
C ALA A 559 -8.65 12.06 -10.28
N GLY A 560 -8.90 13.08 -11.12
CA GLY A 560 -10.24 13.50 -11.54
C GLY A 560 -10.75 12.85 -12.84
N VAL A 561 -10.05 11.82 -13.33
CA VAL A 561 -10.36 11.16 -14.60
C VAL A 561 -11.47 10.14 -14.35
N LYS A 562 -12.51 10.19 -15.19
CA LYS A 562 -13.56 9.16 -15.18
C LYS A 562 -12.98 7.86 -15.73
N SER A 563 -13.16 6.78 -14.99
CA SER A 563 -12.57 5.48 -15.28
C SER A 563 -13.62 4.39 -15.23
N SER A 564 -13.32 3.28 -15.90
CA SER A 564 -14.14 2.07 -15.93
C SER A 564 -13.29 0.85 -15.61
N VAL A 565 -13.93 -0.19 -15.08
CA VAL A 565 -13.32 -1.51 -14.95
C VAL A 565 -13.74 -2.35 -16.16
N LEU A 566 -12.75 -2.83 -16.90
CA LEU A 566 -12.94 -3.70 -18.04
C LEU A 566 -12.59 -5.14 -17.64
N PHE A 567 -13.55 -6.05 -17.79
CA PHE A 567 -13.37 -7.49 -17.60
C PHE A 567 -13.30 -8.16 -18.95
N LEU A 568 -12.18 -8.84 -19.23
CA LEU A 568 -11.91 -9.53 -20.48
C LEU A 568 -11.54 -10.99 -20.20
N ARG A 569 -11.81 -11.87 -21.17
CA ARG A 569 -11.35 -13.26 -21.16
C ARG A 569 -10.54 -13.53 -22.42
N LYS A 570 -9.30 -13.99 -22.26
CA LYS A 570 -8.37 -14.20 -23.38
C LYS A 570 -8.85 -15.32 -24.30
N TYR A 571 -8.90 -15.06 -25.60
CA TYR A 571 -9.20 -16.10 -26.59
C TYR A 571 -8.03 -17.06 -26.77
N SER A 572 -8.33 -18.24 -27.33
CA SER A 572 -7.27 -19.12 -27.84
C SER A 572 -6.60 -18.50 -29.06
N ALA A 573 -5.34 -18.87 -29.32
CA ALA A 573 -4.65 -18.39 -30.52
C ALA A 573 -5.40 -18.73 -31.82
N ALA A 574 -6.09 -19.88 -31.85
CA ALA A 574 -6.89 -20.31 -32.99
C ALA A 574 -8.12 -19.41 -33.21
N THR A 575 -8.83 -19.06 -32.13
CA THR A 575 -10.00 -18.17 -32.18
C THR A 575 -9.60 -16.77 -32.63
N THR A 576 -8.53 -16.21 -32.06
CA THR A 576 -7.97 -14.91 -32.48
C THR A 576 -7.66 -14.90 -33.97
N GLN A 577 -6.92 -15.91 -34.47
CA GLN A 577 -6.60 -16.01 -35.90
C GLN A 577 -7.85 -16.12 -36.78
N ALA A 578 -8.87 -16.86 -36.34
CA ALA A 578 -10.12 -17.00 -37.07
C ALA A 578 -10.88 -15.66 -37.18
N ILE A 579 -10.93 -14.88 -36.10
CA ILE A 579 -11.56 -13.55 -36.08
C ILE A 579 -10.79 -12.60 -37.01
N GLN A 580 -9.47 -12.57 -36.92
CA GLN A 580 -8.61 -11.73 -37.77
C GLN A 580 -8.77 -12.07 -39.26
N GLN A 581 -8.76 -13.36 -39.61
CA GLN A 581 -8.99 -13.82 -40.98
C GLN A 581 -10.38 -13.43 -41.49
N LYS A 582 -11.43 -13.56 -40.67
CA LYS A 582 -12.78 -13.12 -41.02
C LYS A 582 -12.83 -11.62 -41.30
N LYS A 583 -12.30 -10.79 -40.40
CA LYS A 583 -12.23 -9.33 -40.58
C LYS A 583 -11.51 -8.96 -41.88
N LEU A 584 -10.34 -9.56 -42.13
CA LEU A 584 -9.57 -9.33 -43.35
C LEU A 584 -10.34 -9.75 -44.62
N SER A 585 -11.04 -10.89 -44.57
CA SER A 585 -11.84 -11.38 -45.70
C SER A 585 -13.01 -10.45 -46.02
N LEU A 586 -13.67 -9.90 -45.00
CA LEU A 586 -14.76 -8.92 -45.14
C LEU A 586 -14.27 -7.62 -45.78
N GLN A 587 -13.14 -7.10 -45.30
CA GLN A 587 -12.49 -5.91 -45.87
C GLN A 587 -12.16 -6.13 -47.35
N THR A 588 -11.50 -7.25 -47.67
CA THR A 588 -11.14 -7.60 -49.06
C THR A 588 -12.37 -7.75 -49.96
N LEU A 589 -13.44 -8.37 -49.44
CA LEU A 589 -14.71 -8.51 -50.15
C LEU A 589 -15.34 -7.15 -50.46
N LEU A 590 -15.35 -6.22 -49.52
CA LEU A 590 -15.93 -4.88 -49.69
C LEU A 590 -15.12 -4.03 -50.67
N LEU A 591 -13.78 -4.06 -50.56
CA LEU A 591 -12.90 -3.39 -51.54
C LEU A 591 -13.21 -3.85 -52.97
N THR A 592 -13.39 -5.16 -53.15
CA THR A 592 -13.69 -5.77 -54.46
C THR A 592 -15.10 -5.45 -54.92
N GLN A 593 -16.11 -5.61 -54.05
CA GLN A 593 -17.52 -5.39 -54.38
C GLN A 593 -17.82 -3.95 -54.81
N HIS A 594 -17.11 -2.98 -54.21
CA HIS A 594 -17.27 -1.56 -54.51
C HIS A 594 -16.27 -1.02 -55.54
N ASN A 595 -15.39 -1.88 -56.10
CA ASN A 595 -14.29 -1.47 -56.99
C ASN A 595 -13.50 -0.27 -56.44
N TYR A 596 -13.29 -0.24 -55.12
CA TYR A 596 -12.83 0.97 -54.41
C TYR A 596 -11.49 1.48 -54.94
N GLN A 597 -10.55 0.57 -55.22
CA GLN A 597 -9.25 0.95 -55.77
C GLN A 597 -9.38 1.69 -57.10
N THR A 598 -10.19 1.16 -58.03
CA THR A 598 -10.42 1.79 -59.33
C THR A 598 -11.09 3.15 -59.19
N GLU A 599 -12.03 3.28 -58.25
CA GLU A 599 -12.75 4.53 -58.03
C GLU A 599 -11.85 5.62 -57.43
N VAL A 600 -11.01 5.28 -56.45
CA VAL A 600 -10.03 6.23 -55.89
C VAL A 600 -8.97 6.61 -56.92
N GLU A 601 -8.46 5.67 -57.71
CA GLU A 601 -7.53 5.96 -58.80
C GLU A 601 -8.15 6.89 -59.84
N ARG A 602 -9.44 6.69 -60.17
CA ARG A 602 -10.20 7.58 -61.05
C ARG A 602 -10.29 9.00 -60.49
N ILE A 603 -10.69 9.15 -59.22
CA ILE A 603 -10.81 10.45 -58.54
C ILE A 603 -9.45 11.16 -58.45
N GLU A 604 -8.38 10.44 -58.09
CA GLU A 604 -7.02 11.01 -58.03
C GLU A 604 -6.49 11.42 -59.42
N GLN A 605 -6.85 10.68 -60.48
CA GLN A 605 -6.49 11.04 -61.84
C GLN A 605 -7.28 12.26 -62.34
N GLU A 606 -8.59 12.31 -62.09
CA GLU A 606 -9.45 13.47 -62.38
C GLU A 606 -8.95 14.72 -61.65
N LYS A 607 -8.59 14.60 -60.37
CA LYS A 607 -7.94 15.65 -59.57
C LYS A 607 -6.66 16.15 -60.23
N LYS A 608 -5.75 15.24 -60.63
CA LYS A 608 -4.50 15.63 -61.30
C LYS A 608 -4.78 16.39 -62.60
N ASP A 609 -5.71 15.94 -63.41
CA ASP A 609 -6.05 16.56 -64.69
C ASP A 609 -6.67 17.95 -64.50
N VAL A 610 -7.60 18.09 -63.53
CA VAL A 610 -8.21 19.37 -63.19
C VAL A 610 -7.18 20.36 -62.69
N LEU A 611 -6.30 19.95 -61.76
CA LEU A 611 -5.23 20.82 -61.24
C LEU A 611 -4.20 21.18 -62.31
N ASN A 612 -3.84 20.24 -63.19
CA ASN A 612 -2.85 20.48 -64.24
C ASN A 612 -3.36 21.47 -65.29
N GLN A 613 -4.65 21.40 -65.64
CA GLN A 613 -5.27 22.21 -66.68
C GLN A 613 -5.97 23.46 -66.12
N ALA A 614 -6.02 23.63 -64.80
CA ALA A 614 -6.85 24.62 -64.10
C ALA A 614 -8.31 24.63 -64.60
N LYS A 615 -8.85 23.44 -64.89
CA LYS A 615 -10.19 23.29 -65.47
C LYS A 615 -11.24 23.87 -64.50
N GLY A 616 -11.97 24.89 -64.96
CA GLY A 616 -12.99 25.59 -64.17
C GLY A 616 -12.46 26.75 -63.31
N ALA A 617 -11.18 27.11 -63.41
CA ALA A 617 -10.64 28.33 -62.82
C ALA A 617 -10.84 29.53 -63.78
N THR A 618 -11.27 30.68 -63.24
CA THR A 618 -11.38 31.93 -64.01
C THR A 618 -10.09 32.73 -63.86
N PHE A 619 -9.30 32.84 -64.94
CA PHE A 619 -8.07 33.63 -64.96
C PHE A 619 -7.82 34.28 -66.32
N THR A 620 -6.99 35.31 -66.32
CA THR A 620 -6.58 36.07 -67.52
C THR A 620 -5.09 35.86 -67.79
N GLY A 621 -4.70 35.59 -69.04
CA GLY A 621 -3.30 35.35 -69.44
C GLY A 621 -2.97 33.87 -69.64
N GLU A 622 -1.67 33.53 -69.68
CA GLU A 622 -1.24 32.14 -69.82
C GLU A 622 -1.39 31.35 -68.51
N LEU A 623 -1.72 30.06 -68.64
CA LEU A 623 -1.84 29.12 -67.51
C LEU A 623 -0.55 29.02 -66.69
N SER A 624 0.60 29.15 -67.35
CA SER A 624 1.95 29.14 -66.75
C SER A 624 2.14 30.27 -65.73
N ASP A 625 1.52 31.43 -65.98
CA ASP A 625 1.59 32.60 -65.10
C ASP A 625 0.50 32.55 -64.04
N PHE A 626 -0.70 32.06 -64.37
CA PHE A 626 -1.74 31.83 -63.37
C PHE A 626 -1.27 30.89 -62.25
N LYS A 627 -0.53 29.82 -62.58
CA LYS A 627 0.01 28.87 -61.58
C LYS A 627 0.96 29.48 -60.55
N LYS A 628 1.50 30.67 -60.82
CA LYS A 628 2.41 31.39 -59.90
C LYS A 628 1.66 32.37 -58.98
N THR A 629 0.36 32.59 -59.22
CA THR A 629 -0.46 33.52 -58.45
C THR A 629 -0.93 32.92 -57.14
N ASP A 630 -1.22 33.77 -56.16
CA ASP A 630 -1.85 33.34 -54.91
C ASP A 630 -3.30 32.86 -55.12
N ALA A 631 -4.00 33.42 -56.11
CA ALA A 631 -5.33 32.96 -56.53
C ALA A 631 -5.34 31.49 -57.00
N TYR A 632 -4.29 31.04 -57.70
CA TYR A 632 -4.15 29.61 -58.04
C TYR A 632 -3.85 28.75 -56.81
N LYS A 633 -3.09 29.24 -55.83
CA LYS A 633 -2.83 28.49 -54.59
C LYS A 633 -4.13 28.27 -53.81
N GLU A 634 -4.95 29.31 -53.68
CA GLU A 634 -6.27 29.22 -53.04
C GLU A 634 -7.20 28.27 -53.80
N TRP A 635 -7.35 28.45 -55.12
CA TRP A 635 -8.16 27.56 -55.96
C TRP A 635 -7.69 26.11 -55.92
N LYS A 636 -6.37 25.88 -55.95
CA LYS A 636 -5.78 24.54 -55.84
C LYS A 636 -6.08 23.91 -54.48
N ALA A 637 -6.01 24.68 -53.40
CA ALA A 637 -6.33 24.21 -52.06
C ALA A 637 -7.81 23.82 -51.96
N GLU A 638 -8.71 24.68 -52.45
CA GLU A 638 -10.16 24.43 -52.47
C GLU A 638 -10.51 23.19 -53.31
N LYS A 639 -10.03 23.09 -54.55
CA LYS A 639 -10.28 21.91 -55.40
C LYS A 639 -9.64 20.65 -54.83
N SER A 640 -8.46 20.75 -54.23
CA SER A 640 -7.85 19.59 -53.56
C SER A 640 -8.67 19.12 -52.37
N ALA A 641 -9.31 20.03 -51.63
CA ALA A 641 -10.21 19.69 -50.53
C ALA A 641 -11.48 18.99 -51.04
N GLU A 642 -12.11 19.49 -52.11
CA GLU A 642 -13.30 18.87 -52.72
C GLU A 642 -13.07 17.41 -53.14
N TYR A 643 -11.97 17.11 -53.83
CA TYR A 643 -11.63 15.74 -54.20
C TYR A 643 -11.21 14.88 -53.00
N THR A 644 -10.66 15.48 -51.95
CA THR A 644 -10.37 14.77 -50.70
C THR A 644 -11.67 14.37 -50.01
N GLU A 645 -12.67 15.25 -50.03
CA GLU A 645 -13.99 14.98 -49.48
C GLU A 645 -14.71 13.85 -50.22
N GLN A 646 -14.65 13.81 -51.55
CA GLN A 646 -15.21 12.68 -52.32
C GLN A 646 -14.59 11.33 -51.93
N ILE A 647 -13.29 11.31 -51.64
CA ILE A 647 -12.61 10.09 -51.16
C ILE A 647 -13.06 9.77 -49.73
N ASN A 648 -13.22 10.77 -48.86
CA ASN A 648 -13.72 10.56 -47.50
C ASN A 648 -15.15 10.00 -47.49
N GLU A 649 -16.06 10.51 -48.31
CA GLU A 649 -17.43 9.99 -48.45
C GLU A 649 -17.45 8.52 -48.91
N LEU A 650 -16.54 8.12 -49.80
CA LEU A 650 -16.38 6.71 -50.19
C LEU A 650 -15.88 5.86 -49.03
N LYS A 651 -14.91 6.37 -48.26
CA LYS A 651 -14.37 5.69 -47.08
C LYS A 651 -15.44 5.49 -46.02
N GLU A 652 -16.18 6.54 -45.65
CA GLU A 652 -17.28 6.46 -44.68
C GLU A 652 -18.32 5.42 -45.06
N ARG A 653 -18.75 5.41 -46.34
CA ARG A 653 -19.71 4.42 -46.85
C ARG A 653 -19.21 2.98 -46.73
N LEU A 654 -17.93 2.75 -46.99
CA LEU A 654 -17.29 1.44 -46.87
C LEU A 654 -17.12 1.03 -45.41
N GLU A 655 -16.81 1.97 -44.51
CA GLU A 655 -16.74 1.74 -43.07
C GLU A 655 -18.12 1.36 -42.51
N GLU A 656 -19.18 2.07 -42.89
CA GLU A 656 -20.56 1.72 -42.52
C GLU A 656 -20.96 0.33 -43.00
N ALA A 657 -20.66 0.01 -44.28
CA ALA A 657 -20.92 -1.31 -44.85
C ALA A 657 -20.11 -2.42 -44.14
N TYR A 658 -18.87 -2.12 -43.76
CA TYR A 658 -18.02 -3.02 -42.99
C TYR A 658 -18.59 -3.28 -41.61
N LEU A 659 -18.99 -2.25 -40.87
CA LEU A 659 -19.59 -2.39 -39.54
C LEU A 659 -20.86 -3.26 -39.58
N LEU A 660 -21.72 -3.05 -40.57
CA LEU A 660 -22.94 -3.84 -40.75
C LEU A 660 -22.63 -5.32 -41.05
N LYS A 661 -21.66 -5.61 -41.93
CA LYS A 661 -21.27 -7.00 -42.20
C LYS A 661 -20.57 -7.65 -41.01
N LYS A 662 -19.68 -6.90 -40.33
CA LYS A 662 -18.95 -7.35 -39.13
C LYS A 662 -19.93 -7.82 -38.06
N GLN A 663 -20.99 -7.04 -37.81
CA GLN A 663 -22.04 -7.38 -36.84
C GLN A 663 -22.76 -8.69 -37.17
N ASN A 664 -22.89 -9.05 -38.44
CA ASN A 664 -23.59 -10.27 -38.87
C ASN A 664 -22.68 -11.52 -38.93
N GLU A 665 -21.37 -11.35 -39.16
CA GLU A 665 -20.44 -12.47 -39.39
C GLU A 665 -19.53 -12.83 -38.22
N LEU A 666 -19.31 -11.89 -37.30
CA LEU A 666 -18.61 -12.16 -36.04
C LEU A 666 -19.57 -12.79 -35.01
N PRO A 667 -19.04 -13.62 -34.09
CA PRO A 667 -19.85 -14.20 -33.03
C PRO A 667 -20.50 -13.11 -32.18
N ASP A 668 -21.82 -13.18 -32.01
CA ASP A 668 -22.57 -12.35 -31.08
C ASP A 668 -22.58 -13.01 -29.70
N TYR A 669 -22.37 -12.22 -28.66
CA TYR A 669 -22.35 -12.67 -27.27
C TYR A 669 -22.80 -11.55 -26.33
N PRO A 670 -23.49 -11.88 -25.22
CA PRO A 670 -23.91 -10.87 -24.26
C PRO A 670 -22.69 -10.24 -23.57
N ILE A 671 -22.76 -8.93 -23.31
CA ILE A 671 -21.79 -8.17 -22.53
C ILE A 671 -22.51 -7.59 -21.32
N PHE A 672 -21.98 -7.81 -20.12
CA PHE A 672 -22.52 -7.21 -18.91
C PHE A 672 -22.10 -5.75 -18.80
N MET A 673 -23.05 -4.81 -18.83
CA MET A 673 -22.77 -3.38 -18.65
C MET A 673 -23.44 -2.84 -17.40
N ALA A 674 -22.70 -2.08 -16.61
CA ALA A 674 -23.22 -1.41 -15.43
C ALA A 674 -22.58 -0.02 -15.24
N ILE A 675 -23.31 0.86 -14.57
CA ILE A 675 -22.84 2.18 -14.13
C ILE A 675 -23.06 2.21 -12.62
N ALA A 676 -22.00 2.48 -11.87
CA ALA A 676 -22.08 2.69 -10.43
C ALA A 676 -22.02 4.20 -10.16
N ASP A 677 -23.03 4.73 -9.47
CA ASP A 677 -23.07 6.14 -9.07
C ASP A 677 -22.50 6.34 -7.65
N ASP A 678 -22.71 5.36 -6.76
CA ASP A 678 -22.17 5.35 -5.40
C ASP A 678 -21.37 4.06 -5.12
N ILE A 679 -20.11 4.23 -4.76
CA ILE A 679 -19.16 3.14 -4.53
C ILE A 679 -18.72 3.04 -3.06
N GLY A 680 -19.54 3.56 -2.14
CA GLY A 680 -19.29 3.48 -0.70
C GLY A 680 -18.54 4.67 -0.12
N TYR A 681 -18.23 5.70 -0.92
CA TYR A 681 -17.62 6.95 -0.45
C TYR A 681 -17.85 8.13 -1.41
N ASP A 682 -17.80 9.35 -0.87
CA ASP A 682 -17.92 10.59 -1.64
C ASP A 682 -16.57 11.11 -2.18
N ALA A 683 -16.58 12.23 -2.90
CA ALA A 683 -15.38 12.85 -3.47
C ALA A 683 -14.29 13.21 -2.43
N THR A 684 -14.65 13.32 -1.15
CA THR A 684 -13.71 13.61 -0.05
C THR A 684 -13.17 12.33 0.60
N GLY A 685 -13.62 11.15 0.15
CA GLY A 685 -13.26 9.85 0.72
C GLY A 685 -14.07 9.51 1.98
N LYS A 686 -15.12 10.27 2.29
CA LYS A 686 -15.99 9.99 3.44
C LYS A 686 -16.96 8.86 3.07
N LYS A 687 -17.05 7.85 3.94
CA LYS A 687 -17.95 6.70 3.74
C LYS A 687 -19.40 7.15 3.54
N THR A 688 -20.05 6.57 2.54
CA THR A 688 -21.49 6.70 2.29
C THR A 688 -22.23 5.46 2.81
N ASN A 689 -23.56 5.54 2.88
CA ASN A 689 -24.40 4.42 3.34
C ASN A 689 -24.80 3.46 2.21
N LYS A 690 -24.37 3.72 0.98
CA LYS A 690 -24.72 2.93 -0.20
C LYS A 690 -23.44 2.53 -0.93
N ASN A 691 -23.40 1.31 -1.44
CA ASN A 691 -22.34 0.83 -2.29
C ASN A 691 -22.95 -0.06 -3.37
N GLU A 692 -23.12 0.49 -4.56
CA GLU A 692 -23.77 -0.22 -5.68
C GLU A 692 -22.88 -1.33 -6.24
N LEU A 693 -21.56 -1.27 -6.00
CA LEU A 693 -20.62 -2.32 -6.43
C LEU A 693 -20.94 -3.68 -5.80
N ASP A 694 -21.55 -3.74 -4.61
CA ASP A 694 -21.91 -5.02 -3.98
C ASP A 694 -23.04 -5.72 -4.77
N VAL A 695 -24.03 -4.95 -5.24
CA VAL A 695 -25.15 -5.46 -6.06
C VAL A 695 -24.67 -5.79 -7.46
N ILE A 696 -23.92 -4.87 -8.09
CA ILE A 696 -23.33 -5.07 -9.42
C ILE A 696 -22.41 -6.30 -9.40
N GLY A 697 -21.62 -6.47 -8.35
CA GLY A 697 -20.71 -7.60 -8.19
C GLY A 697 -21.43 -8.94 -8.10
N THR A 698 -22.53 -9.00 -7.36
CA THR A 698 -23.35 -10.22 -7.25
C THR A 698 -23.90 -10.64 -8.62
N GLU A 699 -24.43 -9.68 -9.38
CA GLU A 699 -24.98 -9.95 -10.71
C GLU A 699 -23.89 -10.29 -11.74
N LEU A 700 -22.74 -9.62 -11.69
CA LEU A 700 -21.61 -9.91 -12.55
C LEU A 700 -21.03 -11.31 -12.28
N ALA A 701 -20.86 -11.70 -11.02
CA ALA A 701 -20.40 -13.04 -10.64
C ALA A 701 -21.36 -14.14 -11.16
N ARG A 702 -22.68 -13.87 -11.07
CA ARG A 702 -23.72 -14.74 -11.64
C ARG A 702 -23.59 -14.84 -13.15
N PHE A 703 -23.44 -13.71 -13.85
CA PHE A 703 -23.24 -13.66 -15.30
C PHE A 703 -21.98 -14.43 -15.74
N ILE A 704 -20.86 -14.25 -15.05
CA ILE A 704 -19.62 -14.98 -15.33
C ILE A 704 -19.83 -16.50 -15.22
N THR A 705 -20.50 -16.93 -14.16
CA THR A 705 -20.71 -18.37 -13.91
C THR A 705 -21.70 -19.00 -14.90
N GLN A 706 -22.78 -18.29 -15.24
CA GLN A 706 -23.88 -18.85 -16.04
C GLN A 706 -23.66 -18.71 -17.54
N GLU A 707 -23.17 -17.56 -17.99
CA GLU A 707 -23.04 -17.24 -19.41
C GLU A 707 -21.59 -17.37 -19.87
N VAL A 708 -20.63 -16.90 -19.07
CA VAL A 708 -19.23 -16.83 -19.55
C VAL A 708 -18.53 -18.19 -19.52
N ASN A 709 -18.58 -18.87 -18.38
CA ASN A 709 -17.85 -20.12 -18.17
C ASN A 709 -18.42 -21.32 -18.94
N ASN A 710 -19.69 -21.25 -19.35
CA ASN A 710 -20.37 -22.32 -20.07
C ASN A 710 -20.20 -22.22 -21.61
N GLU A 711 -19.62 -21.12 -22.10
CA GLU A 711 -19.34 -20.98 -23.53
C GLU A 711 -18.17 -21.87 -23.95
N SER A 712 -18.46 -22.74 -24.93
CA SER A 712 -17.45 -23.54 -25.62
C SER A 712 -16.87 -22.70 -26.76
N TYR A 713 -15.60 -22.31 -26.65
CA TYR A 713 -14.88 -21.59 -27.71
C TYR A 713 -13.88 -22.48 -28.43
#